data_AF-A0A0S4M2A6-F1
#
_entry.id   AF-A0A0S4M2A6-F1
#
_cell.length_a   1.000
_cell.length_b   1.000
_cell.length_c   1.000
_cell.angle_alpha   90.00
_cell.angle_beta   90.00
_cell.angle_gamma   90.00
#
_symmetry.space_group_name_H-M   'P 1'
#
loop_
_entity.id
_entity.type
_entity.pdbx_description
1 polymer ?
#
loop_
_entity_poly.entity_id
_entity_poly.type
_entity_poly.pdbx_seq_one_letter_code
_entity_poly.pdbx_strand_id
1 'polypeptide(L)'
;MYPYFSGEISAVDPLHSKHQDNGKDTSSSMNELLEDLFPDLVGVSTHVSVNTESASRSSKKSFIESESLTKLSSSKSIDTKKSADTGYLVETSPMPFSLKRPFVEYEPLTTISSSKRVDTKKSADATYLVEASPVSCLSKQSSIEYIPVITISGAEKIDNKKMENTESASGKKILEAQQMFFLTYNMEAPNNSKKFVAPDELALPLSVCYSIQANIWNNKKIESIYDSAIKTIDIDNEFMLKKRILEEVGILIKKKGLDESCINISCTYSNIREYILGKISPYINNIIQVADVHMESGMSIQDVKSICISNKTFFHKLGESCKEVVEMVNKIHHEEFLPLVQTKIFFGVDKFIMLRDKETKTRISQALKLLVIATICNLQEKIVCAIKEFKEIDVLNGMFFMLHGIHISKSFMRNIMGICSIVDKEMSKKELLRESFDDYKELFDSLLIKLEHEVKTSIVFYEGKSITLNSSTVKLMTRYLLEDITYIYNNLYKKIKTLRIDSREYADSSRSWGLDIISSDKLYKLSLSKIKIDMGVFKNKINVIRFYVSELLNCFFSEIGEKDTISVKIRNGMSVENFRSAYLNNKEFFSKFDEFISKVNTMLANKEYSAVHKLIDKSKMALLLEKSGHAYNIDVLIADLITKNISNIPQKIADEIKLLPESQILVEFFSVFHNICIDNASLLKAKATFDSIKKKIINDTVLCNSMEAICNSIRTYDENIGNRRDHHYCTIVNTHIVDGGLSVSKYLRKLVKDQIDELKETLSKSIMTVSNGKVATANKKDEKKILNLLRSDMGAQSLKLYKNLCVEKSGIKNKSLPQLP
;
A
#
# COMPACT_ATOMS: atom_id res chain seq x y z
N MET A 1 -55.08 -3.85 -17.07
CA MET A 1 -56.08 -3.36 -18.04
C MET A 1 -55.63 -1.97 -18.47
N TYR A 2 -55.04 -1.87 -19.67
CA TYR A 2 -54.71 -0.61 -20.34
C TYR A 2 -56.01 0.02 -20.91
N PRO A 3 -56.00 1.32 -21.24
CA PRO A 3 -55.84 1.63 -22.67
C PRO A 3 -54.95 2.83 -23.00
N TYR A 4 -54.39 2.71 -24.21
CA TYR A 4 -53.74 3.70 -25.07
C TYR A 4 -54.61 4.93 -25.38
N PHE A 5 -54.00 6.08 -25.69
CA PHE A 5 -54.14 6.72 -27.00
C PHE A 5 -53.07 7.82 -27.24
N SER A 6 -52.64 7.85 -28.50
CA SER A 6 -51.68 8.71 -29.18
C SER A 6 -52.12 10.16 -29.36
N GLY A 7 -51.17 11.08 -29.51
CA GLY A 7 -51.42 12.44 -30.00
C GLY A 7 -50.11 13.17 -30.37
N GLU A 8 -50.05 13.64 -31.61
CA GLU A 8 -48.89 14.13 -32.34
C GLU A 8 -48.30 15.46 -31.84
N ILE A 9 -47.02 15.66 -32.15
CA ILE A 9 -46.20 16.83 -31.88
C ILE A 9 -46.35 17.83 -33.04
N SER A 10 -46.78 19.06 -32.74
CA SER A 10 -46.58 20.22 -33.64
C SER A 10 -45.65 21.24 -33.00
N ALA A 11 -44.67 21.67 -33.78
CA ALA A 11 -43.64 22.64 -33.46
C ALA A 11 -44.18 24.02 -33.06
N VAL A 12 -43.58 24.62 -32.03
CA VAL A 12 -43.41 26.07 -31.87
C VAL A 12 -42.06 26.32 -31.20
N ASP A 13 -41.24 27.11 -31.88
CA ASP A 13 -39.96 27.65 -31.44
C ASP A 13 -40.16 29.17 -31.14
N PRO A 14 -39.16 29.92 -30.64
CA PRO A 14 -38.96 30.18 -29.22
C PRO A 14 -39.09 31.67 -28.86
N LEU A 15 -39.41 32.02 -27.60
CA LEU A 15 -39.21 33.39 -27.11
C LEU A 15 -38.79 33.43 -25.63
N HIS A 16 -37.57 33.94 -25.45
CA HIS A 16 -37.00 34.69 -24.33
C HIS A 16 -37.75 34.72 -22.99
N SER A 17 -37.05 34.30 -21.92
CA SER A 17 -37.24 34.93 -20.60
C SER A 17 -35.91 35.24 -19.93
N LYS A 18 -35.85 36.46 -19.39
CA LYS A 18 -34.75 37.08 -18.64
C LYS A 18 -34.62 36.41 -17.28
N HIS A 19 -33.40 36.02 -16.89
CA HIS A 19 -33.09 35.75 -15.49
C HIS A 19 -32.58 37.03 -14.81
N GLN A 20 -33.32 37.45 -13.79
CA GLN A 20 -32.94 38.46 -12.81
C GLN A 20 -32.27 37.76 -11.62
N ASP A 21 -31.13 38.29 -11.21
CA ASP A 21 -30.41 37.99 -9.99
C ASP A 21 -31.27 38.16 -8.74
N ASN A 22 -31.15 37.20 -7.82
CA ASN A 22 -31.36 37.42 -6.39
C ASN A 22 -30.46 36.46 -5.61
N GLY A 23 -29.28 36.96 -5.23
CA GLY A 23 -28.41 36.33 -4.25
C GLY A 23 -28.98 36.49 -2.84
N LYS A 24 -29.11 35.37 -2.11
CA LYS A 24 -29.22 35.34 -0.66
C LYS A 24 -28.28 34.28 -0.07
N ASP A 25 -27.71 34.67 1.05
CA ASP A 25 -26.61 34.10 1.79
C ASP A 25 -26.73 32.60 2.13
N THR A 26 -25.67 31.84 1.86
CA THR A 26 -25.47 30.44 2.29
C THR A 26 -24.25 30.25 3.20
N SER A 27 -23.71 31.32 3.80
CA SER A 27 -22.48 31.25 4.60
C SER A 27 -22.67 30.75 6.05
N SER A 28 -23.90 30.52 6.52
CA SER A 28 -24.15 30.09 7.91
C SER A 28 -24.13 28.56 8.12
N SER A 29 -24.40 27.76 7.09
CA SER A 29 -24.61 26.30 7.24
C SER A 29 -23.29 25.49 7.32
N MET A 30 -22.18 26.06 6.86
CA MET A 30 -20.90 25.33 6.83
C MET A 30 -20.15 25.34 8.16
N ASN A 31 -20.44 26.31 9.04
CA ASN A 31 -19.79 26.41 10.35
C ASN A 31 -20.43 25.47 11.39
N GLU A 32 -21.76 25.30 11.36
CA GLU A 32 -22.45 24.28 12.18
C GLU A 32 -22.01 22.86 11.81
N LEU A 33 -21.80 22.59 10.51
CA LEU A 33 -21.34 21.29 10.04
C LEU A 33 -19.89 20.97 10.46
N LEU A 34 -19.06 21.99 10.71
CA LEU A 34 -17.67 21.84 11.12
C LEU A 34 -17.52 21.67 12.64
N GLU A 35 -18.42 22.24 13.44
CA GLU A 35 -18.46 22.02 14.89
C GLU A 35 -18.91 20.60 15.25
N ASP A 36 -19.85 20.02 14.50
CA ASP A 36 -20.32 18.64 14.70
C ASP A 36 -19.28 17.57 14.31
N LEU A 37 -18.37 17.89 13.36
CA LEU A 37 -17.39 16.93 12.85
C LEU A 37 -16.07 16.93 13.63
N PHE A 38 -15.75 17.98 14.38
CA PHE A 38 -14.46 18.14 15.07
C PHE A 38 -14.55 18.85 16.44
N PRO A 39 -15.29 18.30 17.43
CA PRO A 39 -15.45 18.94 18.74
C PRO A 39 -14.12 19.10 19.52
N ASP A 40 -13.08 18.35 19.16
CA ASP A 40 -11.79 18.34 19.87
C ASP A 40 -10.81 19.46 19.44
N LEU A 41 -11.18 20.34 18.50
CA LEU A 41 -10.28 21.35 17.92
C LEU A 41 -10.61 22.80 18.29
N VAL A 42 -11.68 23.07 19.04
CA VAL A 42 -12.01 24.42 19.52
C VAL A 42 -11.94 24.45 21.04
N GLY A 43 -10.84 24.98 21.58
CA GLY A 43 -10.69 25.01 23.03
C GLY A 43 -9.46 25.72 23.57
N VAL A 44 -9.13 26.92 23.11
CA VAL A 44 -8.54 27.99 23.96
C VAL A 44 -8.91 29.35 23.37
N SER A 45 -9.98 29.97 23.87
CA SER A 45 -10.13 31.42 23.82
C SER A 45 -10.59 31.88 25.19
N THR A 46 -9.66 32.35 25.99
CA THR A 46 -9.92 33.03 27.26
C THR A 46 -10.59 34.36 26.96
N HIS A 47 -11.86 34.48 27.35
CA HIS A 47 -12.51 35.77 27.49
C HIS A 47 -11.75 36.63 28.52
N VAL A 48 -11.12 37.70 28.06
CA VAL A 48 -10.79 38.85 28.90
C VAL A 48 -11.74 39.96 28.49
N SER A 49 -12.64 40.30 29.41
CA SER A 49 -13.52 41.46 29.36
C SER A 49 -12.74 42.73 29.69
N VAL A 50 -12.81 43.74 28.83
CA VAL A 50 -12.58 45.14 29.21
C VAL A 50 -13.57 46.03 28.45
N ASN A 51 -14.46 46.65 29.23
CA ASN A 51 -15.22 47.83 28.84
C ASN A 51 -14.27 49.03 28.64
N THR A 52 -14.58 49.89 27.66
CA THR A 52 -14.76 51.36 27.77
C THR A 52 -14.31 52.11 26.51
N GLU A 53 -15.28 52.83 25.94
CA GLU A 53 -15.25 54.24 25.54
C GLU A 53 -14.04 54.84 24.80
N SER A 54 -14.36 55.25 23.56
CA SER A 54 -14.27 56.66 23.10
C SER A 54 -12.96 57.22 22.52
N ALA A 55 -13.20 58.07 21.52
CA ALA A 55 -12.47 59.28 21.14
C ALA A 55 -11.13 59.15 20.36
N SER A 56 -11.30 59.37 19.06
CA SER A 56 -10.44 60.12 18.16
C SER A 56 -9.62 61.28 18.76
N ARG A 57 -8.33 61.39 18.38
CA ARG A 57 -7.55 62.59 17.99
C ARG A 57 -6.04 62.28 18.14
N SER A 58 -5.25 62.28 17.08
CA SER A 58 -4.60 63.43 16.39
C SER A 58 -3.18 63.73 16.89
N SER A 59 -2.33 64.14 15.94
CA SER A 59 -0.98 64.75 16.05
C SER A 59 0.21 63.78 16.17
N LYS A 60 1.11 63.68 15.18
CA LYS A 60 2.12 64.61 14.61
C LYS A 60 3.40 64.74 15.45
N LYS A 61 4.53 64.71 14.70
CA LYS A 61 5.92 65.16 14.97
C LYS A 61 6.86 64.10 15.58
N SER A 62 7.89 63.61 14.85
CA SER A 62 9.20 64.23 14.48
C SER A 62 10.18 64.22 15.67
N PHE A 63 11.50 64.04 15.63
CA PHE A 63 12.58 63.86 14.64
C PHE A 63 13.87 63.69 15.50
N ILE A 64 14.96 63.13 14.92
CA ILE A 64 16.41 63.35 15.21
C ILE A 64 17.14 62.66 16.40
N GLU A 65 18.18 61.92 15.98
CA GLU A 65 19.58 61.71 16.46
C GLU A 65 19.98 61.93 17.93
N SER A 66 20.80 61.01 18.48
CA SER A 66 22.29 61.08 18.49
C SER A 66 22.92 60.16 19.56
N GLU A 67 24.11 59.61 19.23
CA GLU A 67 25.34 59.39 20.03
C GLU A 67 25.29 59.38 21.58
N SER A 68 26.11 58.68 22.39
CA SER A 68 27.34 57.89 22.25
C SER A 68 27.78 57.36 23.65
N LEU A 69 28.68 56.36 23.65
CA LEU A 69 29.86 56.18 24.55
C LEU A 69 29.81 55.67 26.01
N THR A 70 30.94 55.01 26.34
CA THR A 70 31.57 54.59 27.63
C THR A 70 31.10 53.27 28.27
N LYS A 71 31.92 52.23 28.50
CA LYS A 71 33.27 51.96 29.09
C LYS A 71 33.22 51.49 30.56
N LEU A 72 33.80 50.29 30.78
CA LEU A 72 34.58 49.77 31.92
C LEU A 72 34.01 49.70 33.35
N SER A 73 34.09 48.48 33.94
CA SER A 73 34.75 48.16 35.25
C SER A 73 34.53 46.65 35.54
N SER A 74 35.52 45.76 35.45
CA SER A 74 36.60 45.42 36.43
C SER A 74 36.22 44.41 37.52
N SER A 75 36.83 43.21 37.41
CA SER A 75 37.53 42.42 38.43
C SER A 75 36.89 42.12 39.81
N LYS A 76 36.89 40.83 40.19
CA LYS A 76 37.52 40.34 41.43
C LYS A 76 37.70 38.81 41.43
N SER A 77 38.97 38.40 41.46
CA SER A 77 39.49 37.08 41.80
C SER A 77 39.94 37.07 43.25
N ILE A 78 39.75 35.97 44.00
CA ILE A 78 40.63 35.56 45.12
C ILE A 78 40.74 34.03 45.15
N ASP A 79 41.99 33.60 45.26
CA ASP A 79 42.59 32.27 45.37
C ASP A 79 42.25 31.46 46.65
N THR A 80 42.44 30.14 46.63
CA THR A 80 43.67 29.47 47.18
C THR A 80 43.58 27.94 47.31
N LYS A 81 44.67 27.28 46.84
CA LYS A 81 45.45 26.14 47.43
C LYS A 81 44.76 24.77 47.67
N LYS A 82 45.43 23.61 47.69
CA LYS A 82 46.67 22.98 47.14
C LYS A 82 46.76 21.59 47.83
N SER A 83 46.95 20.49 47.09
CA SER A 83 47.68 19.24 47.46
C SER A 83 47.52 18.25 46.29
N ALA A 84 48.55 17.86 45.51
CA ALA A 84 49.62 16.88 45.81
C ALA A 84 49.03 15.56 46.40
N ASP A 85 49.30 14.35 45.91
CA ASP A 85 50.50 13.84 45.26
C ASP A 85 50.28 12.41 44.67
N THR A 86 51.22 11.96 43.83
CA THR A 86 51.53 10.56 43.38
C THR A 86 50.45 9.78 42.59
N GLY A 87 50.66 9.20 41.40
CA GLY A 87 51.86 8.72 40.71
C GLY A 87 51.85 7.18 40.72
N TYR A 88 51.61 6.50 39.59
CA TYR A 88 52.29 5.26 39.13
C TYR A 88 51.70 4.75 37.79
N LEU A 89 52.59 4.63 36.81
CA LEU A 89 52.47 3.91 35.54
C LEU A 89 52.79 2.43 35.77
N VAL A 90 51.99 1.50 35.24
CA VAL A 90 52.43 0.13 34.88
C VAL A 90 51.63 -0.37 33.67
N GLU A 91 52.36 -0.67 32.60
CA GLU A 91 51.95 -1.50 31.45
C GLU A 91 51.68 -2.95 31.90
N THR A 92 50.69 -3.64 31.31
CA THR A 92 50.87 -5.06 30.96
C THR A 92 49.91 -5.53 29.87
N SER A 93 50.51 -6.30 28.95
CA SER A 93 49.99 -7.03 27.81
C SER A 93 49.02 -8.17 28.19
N PRO A 94 48.16 -8.65 27.25
CA PRO A 94 47.10 -9.62 27.53
C PRO A 94 47.53 -11.07 27.30
N MET A 95 46.98 -12.01 28.07
CA MET A 95 46.92 -13.44 27.73
C MET A 95 45.63 -14.10 28.29
N PRO A 96 45.15 -15.20 27.68
CA PRO A 96 43.74 -15.54 27.58
C PRO A 96 43.32 -16.61 28.59
N PHE A 97 42.06 -16.54 29.05
CA PHE A 97 41.43 -17.64 29.78
C PHE A 97 40.37 -18.33 28.92
N SER A 98 40.65 -19.61 28.66
CA SER A 98 39.72 -20.61 28.16
C SER A 98 38.97 -21.21 29.36
N LEU A 99 37.64 -21.33 29.26
CA LEU A 99 36.85 -22.12 30.20
C LEU A 99 35.80 -22.93 29.44
N LYS A 100 36.08 -24.23 29.38
CA LYS A 100 35.20 -25.30 28.93
C LYS A 100 33.96 -25.36 29.82
N ARG A 101 32.76 -25.38 29.22
CA ARG A 101 31.51 -25.77 29.91
C ARG A 101 31.32 -27.28 29.77
N PRO A 102 30.99 -28.02 30.84
CA PRO A 102 30.51 -29.37 30.71
C PRO A 102 28.99 -29.39 30.44
N PHE A 103 28.61 -30.29 29.55
CA PHE A 103 27.25 -30.76 29.31
C PHE A 103 26.71 -31.49 30.55
N VAL A 104 25.45 -31.26 30.90
CA VAL A 104 24.69 -32.10 31.82
C VAL A 104 23.44 -32.56 31.07
N GLU A 105 23.41 -33.84 30.74
CA GLU A 105 22.22 -34.56 30.26
C GLU A 105 21.29 -34.84 31.44
N TYR A 106 19.99 -34.62 31.24
CA TYR A 106 18.94 -35.04 32.18
C TYR A 106 18.30 -36.34 31.66
N GLU A 107 18.42 -37.41 32.42
CA GLU A 107 17.58 -38.61 32.30
C GLU A 107 16.16 -38.35 32.86
N PRO A 108 15.12 -39.04 32.34
CA PRO A 108 13.74 -38.84 32.76
C PRO A 108 13.36 -39.73 33.95
N LEU A 109 12.74 -39.11 34.96
CA LEU A 109 12.10 -39.80 36.08
C LEU A 109 10.77 -40.44 35.64
N THR A 110 10.74 -41.76 35.76
CA THR A 110 9.53 -42.58 35.87
C THR A 110 8.92 -42.42 37.25
N THR A 111 7.58 -42.41 37.34
CA THR A 111 6.89 -42.89 38.54
C THR A 111 5.47 -43.37 38.21
N ILE A 112 5.17 -44.53 38.79
CA ILE A 112 3.99 -45.37 38.67
C ILE A 112 3.05 -45.09 39.86
N SER A 113 1.79 -45.50 39.70
CA SER A 113 0.77 -45.80 40.73
C SER A 113 -0.11 -44.62 41.14
N SER A 114 -1.41 -44.77 41.44
CA SER A 114 -2.32 -45.92 41.39
C SER A 114 -3.75 -45.43 41.54
N SER A 115 -4.66 -46.20 40.93
CA SER A 115 -6.11 -46.28 41.16
C SER A 115 -6.54 -46.10 42.62
N LYS A 116 -7.59 -45.30 42.85
CA LYS A 116 -8.59 -45.55 43.90
C LYS A 116 -9.97 -45.00 43.47
N ARG A 117 -10.88 -45.94 43.20
CA ARG A 117 -12.34 -45.74 43.18
C ARG A 117 -12.82 -45.36 44.57
N VAL A 118 -13.72 -44.38 44.66
CA VAL A 118 -14.68 -44.22 45.75
C VAL A 118 -16.01 -43.77 45.14
N ASP A 119 -17.02 -44.62 45.28
CA ASP A 119 -18.44 -44.28 45.08
C ASP A 119 -18.94 -43.43 46.25
N THR A 120 -19.82 -42.45 46.00
CA THR A 120 -20.89 -42.08 46.95
C THR A 120 -21.97 -41.17 46.33
N LYS A 121 -23.17 -41.74 46.25
CA LYS A 121 -24.51 -41.22 46.63
C LYS A 121 -24.96 -39.78 46.28
N LYS A 122 -26.02 -39.76 45.46
CA LYS A 122 -27.32 -39.03 45.57
C LYS A 122 -27.51 -38.01 46.72
N SER A 123 -27.90 -36.78 46.36
CA SER A 123 -29.04 -36.02 46.92
C SER A 123 -29.36 -34.85 45.97
N ALA A 124 -30.54 -34.77 45.35
CA ALA A 124 -31.80 -34.22 45.85
C ALA A 124 -32.01 -32.74 45.45
N ASP A 125 -33.25 -32.46 45.07
CA ASP A 125 -33.81 -31.30 44.39
C ASP A 125 -33.59 -29.93 45.03
N ALA A 126 -33.56 -28.88 44.20
CA ALA A 126 -34.06 -27.56 44.56
C ALA A 126 -34.53 -26.81 43.31
N THR A 127 -35.83 -26.92 43.04
CA THR A 127 -36.59 -26.11 42.08
C THR A 127 -36.79 -24.71 42.66
N TYR A 128 -36.35 -23.66 41.95
CA TYR A 128 -36.77 -22.28 42.22
C TYR A 128 -37.53 -21.72 41.02
N LEU A 129 -38.80 -21.46 41.25
CA LEU A 129 -39.71 -20.68 40.42
C LEU A 129 -39.26 -19.21 40.42
N VAL A 130 -39.17 -18.61 39.23
CA VAL A 130 -39.14 -17.15 39.09
C VAL A 130 -40.31 -16.74 38.20
N GLU A 131 -41.17 -15.92 38.79
CA GLU A 131 -42.36 -15.31 38.21
C GLU A 131 -42.01 -14.41 37.03
N ALA A 132 -42.79 -14.51 35.96
CA ALA A 132 -42.79 -13.58 34.85
C ALA A 132 -43.89 -12.54 35.06
N SER A 133 -43.59 -11.27 34.76
CA SER A 133 -44.59 -10.28 34.39
C SER A 133 -44.14 -9.48 33.16
N PRO A 134 -45.08 -9.01 32.31
CA PRO A 134 -44.83 -8.80 30.90
C PRO A 134 -44.72 -7.31 30.54
N VAL A 135 -43.84 -6.99 29.58
CA VAL A 135 -44.00 -5.79 28.74
C VAL A 135 -43.72 -6.17 27.29
N SER A 136 -44.71 -5.86 26.47
CA SER A 136 -44.89 -6.21 25.06
C SER A 136 -44.03 -5.40 24.11
N CYS A 137 -43.41 -6.06 23.12
CA CYS A 137 -43.26 -5.51 21.77
C CYS A 137 -43.35 -6.65 20.74
N LEU A 138 -44.31 -6.51 19.82
CA LEU A 138 -44.68 -7.45 18.78
C LEU A 138 -43.64 -7.47 17.64
N SER A 139 -43.01 -8.61 17.42
CA SER A 139 -42.58 -9.03 16.07
C SER A 139 -42.72 -10.54 15.94
N LYS A 140 -43.37 -10.96 14.86
CA LYS A 140 -43.91 -12.30 14.59
C LYS A 140 -42.88 -13.42 14.78
N GLN A 141 -43.22 -14.38 15.63
CA GLN A 141 -42.52 -15.65 15.83
C GLN A 141 -42.64 -16.55 14.59
N SER A 142 -41.50 -17.00 14.06
CA SER A 142 -41.37 -18.35 13.49
C SER A 142 -40.90 -19.27 14.62
N SER A 143 -41.74 -20.22 15.00
CA SER A 143 -41.48 -21.25 16.00
C SER A 143 -40.28 -22.11 15.61
N ILE A 144 -39.20 -22.05 16.40
CA ILE A 144 -38.14 -23.07 16.43
C ILE A 144 -38.50 -24.02 17.58
N GLU A 145 -38.80 -25.25 17.21
CA GLU A 145 -39.00 -26.37 18.11
C GLU A 145 -37.67 -26.76 18.77
N TYR A 146 -37.68 -26.91 20.09
CA TYR A 146 -36.56 -27.44 20.87
C TYR A 146 -36.30 -28.90 20.45
N ILE A 147 -35.14 -29.18 19.84
CA ILE A 147 -34.70 -30.55 19.59
C ILE A 147 -33.99 -31.07 20.84
N PRO A 148 -34.47 -32.14 21.51
CA PRO A 148 -33.76 -32.73 22.63
C PRO A 148 -32.56 -33.56 22.13
N VAL A 149 -31.49 -33.53 22.92
CA VAL A 149 -30.27 -34.30 22.73
C VAL A 149 -30.59 -35.79 22.67
N ILE A 150 -30.41 -36.41 21.50
CA ILE A 150 -30.42 -37.87 21.33
C ILE A 150 -28.99 -38.37 21.48
N THR A 151 -28.76 -39.15 22.54
CA THR A 151 -27.55 -39.95 22.72
C THR A 151 -27.60 -41.13 21.74
N ILE A 152 -26.72 -41.16 20.74
CA ILE A 152 -26.54 -42.34 19.89
C ILE A 152 -25.36 -43.16 20.44
N SER A 153 -25.68 -44.29 21.05
CA SER A 153 -24.73 -45.38 21.30
C SER A 153 -24.70 -46.30 20.07
N GLY A 154 -23.55 -46.40 19.42
CA GLY A 154 -23.35 -47.33 18.31
C GLY A 154 -22.06 -47.04 17.55
N ALA A 155 -20.91 -47.41 18.12
CA ALA A 155 -19.63 -47.36 17.45
C ALA A 155 -19.35 -48.71 16.78
N GLU A 156 -19.54 -48.78 15.46
CA GLU A 156 -18.82 -49.76 14.63
C GLU A 156 -17.50 -49.14 14.18
N LYS A 157 -16.41 -49.86 14.44
CA LYS A 157 -15.06 -49.50 14.03
C LYS A 157 -14.94 -49.62 12.51
N ILE A 158 -14.58 -48.52 11.85
CA ILE A 158 -13.99 -48.54 10.51
C ILE A 158 -12.53 -48.10 10.64
N ASP A 159 -11.63 -48.97 10.18
CA ASP A 159 -10.18 -48.79 10.21
C ASP A 159 -9.71 -47.67 9.27
N ASN A 160 -9.14 -46.62 9.86
CA ASN A 160 -8.45 -45.55 9.14
C ASN A 160 -7.00 -45.93 8.85
N LYS A 161 -6.71 -46.46 7.65
CA LYS A 161 -5.32 -46.58 7.16
C LYS A 161 -5.12 -46.39 5.65
N LYS A 162 -6.01 -45.66 4.96
CA LYS A 162 -5.88 -45.52 3.49
C LYS A 162 -6.28 -44.15 2.91
N MET A 163 -5.99 -43.06 3.62
CA MET A 163 -6.41 -41.70 3.22
C MET A 163 -5.25 -40.70 3.23
N GLU A 164 -4.16 -41.00 2.52
CA GLU A 164 -3.07 -40.02 2.27
C GLU A 164 -2.54 -39.99 0.82
N ASN A 165 -3.05 -40.83 -0.10
CA ASN A 165 -2.51 -40.91 -1.48
C ASN A 165 -3.49 -40.52 -2.61
N THR A 166 -4.63 -39.89 -2.30
CA THR A 166 -5.68 -39.59 -3.31
C THR A 166 -5.94 -38.11 -3.57
N GLU A 167 -5.22 -37.21 -2.90
CA GLU A 167 -5.44 -35.75 -3.00
C GLU A 167 -4.87 -35.08 -4.26
N SER A 168 -3.89 -35.68 -4.95
CA SER A 168 -3.30 -35.04 -6.14
C SER A 168 -4.10 -35.26 -7.44
N ALA A 169 -4.97 -36.28 -7.48
CA ALA A 169 -5.76 -36.62 -8.67
C ALA A 169 -7.14 -35.93 -8.71
N SER A 170 -7.71 -35.54 -7.56
CA SER A 170 -9.03 -34.89 -7.52
C SER A 170 -8.99 -33.40 -7.90
N GLY A 171 -7.93 -32.69 -7.53
CA GLY A 171 -7.76 -31.26 -7.85
C GLY A 171 -7.66 -30.97 -9.36
N LYS A 172 -7.05 -31.87 -10.14
CA LYS A 172 -6.94 -31.71 -11.60
C LYS A 172 -8.28 -31.90 -12.31
N LYS A 173 -9.08 -32.88 -11.88
CA LYS A 173 -10.42 -33.13 -12.43
C LYS A 173 -11.43 -32.03 -12.10
N ILE A 174 -11.33 -31.42 -10.91
CA ILE A 174 -12.18 -30.29 -10.52
C ILE A 174 -11.86 -29.05 -11.38
N LEU A 175 -10.57 -28.79 -11.66
CA LEU A 175 -10.16 -27.66 -12.50
C LEU A 175 -10.56 -27.84 -13.97
N GLU A 176 -10.42 -29.05 -14.52
CA GLU A 176 -10.86 -29.38 -15.90
C GLU A 176 -12.40 -29.36 -16.03
N ALA A 177 -13.13 -29.83 -15.01
CA ALA A 177 -14.60 -29.76 -14.97
C ALA A 177 -15.11 -28.32 -14.86
N GLN A 178 -14.43 -27.45 -14.08
CA GLN A 178 -14.75 -26.03 -14.02
C GLN A 178 -14.47 -25.33 -15.36
N GLN A 179 -13.37 -25.65 -16.04
CA GLN A 179 -13.06 -25.10 -17.37
C GLN A 179 -14.08 -25.54 -18.45
N MET A 180 -14.49 -26.82 -18.44
CA MET A 180 -15.52 -27.32 -19.35
C MET A 180 -16.92 -26.74 -19.06
N PHE A 181 -17.26 -26.54 -17.78
CA PHE A 181 -18.53 -25.91 -17.39
C PHE A 181 -18.59 -24.44 -17.86
N PHE A 182 -17.48 -23.70 -17.77
CA PHE A 182 -17.37 -22.32 -18.26
C PHE A 182 -17.46 -22.20 -19.79
N LEU A 183 -16.94 -23.17 -20.54
CA LEU A 183 -17.03 -23.17 -22.02
C LEU A 183 -18.44 -23.51 -22.52
N THR A 184 -19.17 -24.37 -21.80
CA THR A 184 -20.49 -24.86 -22.23
C THR A 184 -21.61 -23.86 -21.93
N TYR A 185 -21.49 -23.05 -20.87
CA TYR A 185 -22.54 -22.12 -20.44
C TYR A 185 -22.65 -20.83 -21.29
N ASN A 186 -21.69 -20.56 -22.19
CA ASN A 186 -21.59 -19.29 -22.93
C ASN A 186 -22.11 -19.34 -24.39
N MET A 187 -22.68 -20.45 -24.86
CA MET A 187 -23.04 -20.56 -26.29
C MET A 187 -24.47 -20.11 -26.66
N GLU A 188 -25.43 -20.00 -25.73
CA GLU A 188 -26.80 -19.60 -26.10
C GLU A 188 -27.49 -18.76 -25.01
N ALA A 189 -27.23 -17.45 -24.98
CA ALA A 189 -28.04 -16.49 -24.23
C ALA A 189 -28.94 -15.71 -25.19
N PRO A 190 -30.26 -15.57 -24.92
CA PRO A 190 -31.20 -14.93 -25.82
C PRO A 190 -30.90 -13.42 -25.99
N ASN A 191 -30.83 -13.01 -27.25
CA ASN A 191 -30.14 -11.82 -27.76
C ASN A 191 -30.87 -10.46 -27.59
N ASN A 192 -31.69 -10.28 -26.54
CA ASN A 192 -32.62 -9.14 -26.45
C ASN A 192 -32.32 -8.08 -25.38
N SER A 193 -31.22 -8.15 -24.64
CA SER A 193 -30.80 -7.03 -23.78
C SER A 193 -29.92 -6.06 -24.58
N LYS A 194 -30.32 -4.78 -24.64
CA LYS A 194 -29.44 -3.70 -25.12
C LYS A 194 -28.22 -3.67 -24.21
N LYS A 195 -27.09 -4.25 -24.65
CA LYS A 195 -25.83 -4.23 -23.89
C LYS A 195 -25.38 -2.79 -23.70
N PHE A 196 -25.18 -2.36 -22.46
CA PHE A 196 -24.52 -1.09 -22.17
C PHE A 196 -23.02 -1.27 -22.43
N VAL A 197 -22.59 -0.80 -23.59
CA VAL A 197 -21.19 -0.85 -24.03
C VAL A 197 -20.50 0.44 -23.60
N ALA A 198 -19.27 0.31 -23.12
CA ALA A 198 -18.42 1.43 -22.77
C ALA A 198 -18.32 2.47 -23.91
N PRO A 199 -18.51 3.77 -23.63
CA PRO A 199 -18.14 4.84 -24.57
C PRO A 199 -16.65 4.74 -24.96
N ASP A 200 -16.30 5.16 -26.19
CA ASP A 200 -14.90 5.20 -26.64
C ASP A 200 -14.06 6.17 -25.78
N GLU A 201 -14.71 7.16 -25.16
CA GLU A 201 -14.13 8.15 -24.26
C GLU A 201 -13.51 7.55 -22.99
N LEU A 202 -13.89 6.32 -22.59
CA LEU A 202 -13.27 5.61 -21.45
C LEU A 202 -11.78 5.29 -21.66
N ALA A 203 -11.29 5.31 -22.91
CA ALA A 203 -9.88 5.14 -23.22
C ALA A 203 -9.01 6.31 -22.71
N LEU A 204 -9.58 7.50 -22.54
CA LEU A 204 -8.86 8.72 -22.12
C LEU A 204 -8.46 8.68 -20.62
N PRO A 205 -9.37 8.40 -19.65
CA PRO A 205 -9.00 8.27 -18.23
C PRO A 205 -7.93 7.20 -17.97
N LEU A 206 -8.02 6.06 -18.66
CA LEU A 206 -7.05 4.96 -18.57
C LEU A 206 -5.63 5.41 -18.95
N SER A 207 -5.50 6.24 -19.99
CA SER A 207 -4.20 6.73 -20.46
C SER A 207 -3.58 7.80 -19.55
N VAL A 208 -4.39 8.60 -18.85
CA VAL A 208 -3.90 9.67 -17.98
C VAL A 208 -3.50 9.14 -16.60
N CYS A 209 -4.25 8.16 -16.07
CA CYS A 209 -4.04 7.63 -14.72
C CYS A 209 -2.99 6.50 -14.63
N TYR A 210 -2.48 6.01 -15.75
CA TYR A 210 -1.50 4.92 -15.80
C TYR A 210 -0.15 5.26 -15.11
N SER A 211 0.15 6.54 -14.84
CA SER A 211 1.35 6.92 -14.09
C SER A 211 1.32 6.49 -12.61
N ILE A 212 0.16 6.06 -12.10
CA ILE A 212 0.04 5.46 -10.77
C ILE A 212 0.21 3.96 -10.95
N GLN A 213 1.39 3.43 -10.61
CA GLN A 213 1.61 1.99 -10.52
C GLN A 213 0.55 1.41 -9.57
N ALA A 214 -0.47 0.78 -10.13
CA ALA A 214 -1.45 0.09 -9.34
C ALA A 214 -0.74 -1.13 -8.77
N ASN A 215 -0.68 -1.23 -7.44
CA ASN A 215 -0.05 -2.37 -6.81
C ASN A 215 -1.02 -3.56 -6.87
N ILE A 216 -1.21 -4.12 -8.08
CA ILE A 216 -1.96 -5.35 -8.37
C ILE A 216 -1.48 -6.47 -7.44
N TRP A 217 -0.20 -6.40 -7.05
CA TRP A 217 0.50 -7.35 -6.18
C TRP A 217 0.58 -6.95 -4.71
N ASN A 218 -0.27 -6.05 -4.22
CA ASN A 218 -0.30 -5.88 -2.79
C ASN A 218 -0.86 -7.17 -2.18
N ASN A 219 -0.05 -7.94 -1.44
CA ASN A 219 -0.45 -9.16 -0.72
C ASN A 219 -1.64 -8.97 0.24
N LYS A 220 -2.15 -7.74 0.36
CA LYS A 220 -3.41 -7.45 1.00
C LYS A 220 -4.53 -8.17 0.24
N LYS A 221 -5.04 -9.21 0.90
CA LYS A 221 -6.26 -9.91 0.53
C LYS A 221 -7.32 -8.94 -0.03
N ILE A 222 -7.86 -9.25 -1.21
CA ILE A 222 -8.98 -8.54 -1.80
C ILE A 222 -10.19 -8.77 -0.89
N GLU A 223 -10.46 -7.80 -0.03
CA GLU A 223 -11.58 -7.81 0.89
C GLU A 223 -12.89 -7.85 0.11
N SER A 224 -13.82 -8.73 0.45
CA SER A 224 -15.15 -8.80 -0.17
C SER A 224 -16.16 -7.87 0.49
N ILE A 225 -17.32 -7.64 -0.14
CA ILE A 225 -18.43 -6.92 0.50
C ILE A 225 -18.88 -7.61 1.81
N TYR A 226 -18.79 -8.94 1.87
CA TYR A 226 -19.15 -9.71 3.06
C TYR A 226 -18.13 -9.55 4.19
N ASP A 227 -16.83 -9.48 3.87
CA ASP A 227 -15.80 -9.15 4.86
C ASP A 227 -16.02 -7.74 5.44
N SER A 228 -16.35 -6.77 4.57
CA SER A 228 -16.67 -5.41 5.00
C SER A 228 -17.93 -5.38 5.85
N ALA A 229 -18.95 -6.18 5.54
CA ALA A 229 -20.16 -6.31 6.36
C ALA A 229 -19.84 -6.84 7.77
N ILE A 230 -18.98 -7.85 7.90
CA ILE A 230 -18.55 -8.38 9.20
C ILE A 230 -17.86 -7.30 10.05
N LYS A 231 -17.15 -6.35 9.44
CA LYS A 231 -16.51 -5.24 10.18
C LYS A 231 -17.51 -4.24 10.74
N THR A 232 -18.71 -4.18 10.20
CA THR A 232 -19.75 -3.21 10.59
C THR A 232 -20.91 -3.84 11.36
N ILE A 233 -21.01 -5.18 11.45
CA ILE A 233 -22.11 -5.81 12.20
C ILE A 233 -22.15 -5.31 13.65
N ASP A 234 -23.37 -5.15 14.14
CA ASP A 234 -23.61 -5.04 15.58
C ASP A 234 -23.52 -6.43 16.22
N ILE A 235 -22.52 -6.60 17.08
CA ILE A 235 -22.24 -7.88 17.73
C ILE A 235 -23.00 -8.03 19.05
N ASP A 236 -23.42 -6.94 19.70
CA ASP A 236 -23.99 -6.93 21.05
C ASP A 236 -25.23 -6.03 21.11
N ASN A 237 -26.16 -6.25 20.17
CA ASN A 237 -27.39 -5.50 19.98
C ASN A 237 -28.30 -5.49 21.23
N GLU A 238 -28.20 -6.54 22.06
CA GLU A 238 -28.92 -6.65 23.33
C GLU A 238 -28.10 -6.15 24.54
N PHE A 239 -26.91 -5.59 24.29
CA PHE A 239 -25.97 -5.11 25.30
C PHE A 239 -25.62 -6.16 26.37
N MET A 240 -25.63 -7.44 26.01
CA MET A 240 -25.41 -8.57 26.91
C MET A 240 -23.99 -8.56 27.48
N LEU A 241 -22.98 -8.33 26.63
CA LEU A 241 -21.60 -8.21 27.10
C LEU A 241 -21.42 -6.92 27.90
N LYS A 242 -21.99 -5.79 27.44
CA LYS A 242 -21.96 -4.52 28.17
C LYS A 242 -22.53 -4.67 29.59
N LYS A 243 -23.73 -5.25 29.72
CA LYS A 243 -24.40 -5.51 30.98
C LYS A 243 -23.56 -6.42 31.87
N ARG A 244 -23.01 -7.50 31.31
CA ARG A 244 -22.17 -8.41 32.08
C ARG A 244 -20.91 -7.72 32.60
N ILE A 245 -20.25 -6.91 31.78
CA ILE A 245 -19.07 -6.14 32.22
C ILE A 245 -19.46 -5.17 33.35
N LEU A 246 -20.58 -4.45 33.22
CA LEU A 246 -21.08 -3.54 34.26
C LEU A 246 -21.37 -4.27 35.58
N GLU A 247 -21.97 -5.46 35.53
CA GLU A 247 -22.20 -6.29 36.72
C GLU A 247 -20.89 -6.67 37.42
N GLU A 248 -19.89 -7.14 36.68
CA GLU A 248 -18.61 -7.59 37.24
C GLU A 248 -17.76 -6.42 37.78
N VAL A 249 -17.85 -5.22 37.19
CA VAL A 249 -17.09 -4.05 37.63
C VAL A 249 -17.89 -3.06 38.48
N GLY A 250 -19.17 -3.33 38.76
CA GLY A 250 -20.11 -2.37 39.38
C GLY A 250 -19.66 -1.84 40.74
N ILE A 251 -19.01 -2.67 41.57
CA ILE A 251 -18.43 -2.24 42.86
C ILE A 251 -17.34 -1.19 42.63
N LEU A 252 -16.48 -1.39 41.63
CA LEU A 252 -15.40 -0.46 41.29
C LEU A 252 -15.92 0.85 40.70
N ILE A 253 -17.00 0.78 39.90
CA ILE A 253 -17.70 1.95 39.36
C ILE A 253 -18.24 2.81 40.50
N LYS A 254 -19.02 2.22 41.41
CA LYS A 254 -19.60 2.92 42.57
C LYS A 254 -18.54 3.53 43.47
N LYS A 255 -17.47 2.76 43.77
CA LYS A 255 -16.34 3.23 44.59
C LYS A 255 -15.64 4.45 43.99
N LYS A 256 -15.58 4.56 42.66
CA LYS A 256 -14.93 5.65 41.93
C LYS A 256 -15.88 6.78 41.53
N GLY A 257 -17.19 6.66 41.79
CA GLY A 257 -18.19 7.62 41.33
C GLY A 257 -18.24 7.77 39.81
N LEU A 258 -18.10 6.66 39.07
CA LEU A 258 -18.18 6.66 37.60
C LEU A 258 -19.64 6.49 37.14
N ASP A 259 -20.00 7.12 36.03
CA ASP A 259 -21.31 6.93 35.40
C ASP A 259 -21.30 5.68 34.51
N GLU A 260 -22.14 4.70 34.84
CA GLU A 260 -22.30 3.43 34.10
C GLU A 260 -22.70 3.65 32.63
N SER A 261 -23.43 4.73 32.33
CA SER A 261 -23.89 5.03 30.97
C SER A 261 -22.72 5.37 30.02
N CYS A 262 -21.63 5.90 30.58
CA CYS A 262 -20.45 6.37 29.86
C CYS A 262 -19.42 5.27 29.55
N ILE A 263 -19.73 4.00 29.84
CA ILE A 263 -18.82 2.88 29.55
C ILE A 263 -18.52 2.78 28.05
N ASN A 264 -17.25 2.80 27.68
CA ASN A 264 -16.79 2.62 26.31
C ASN A 264 -16.07 1.27 26.16
N ILE A 265 -16.68 0.36 25.39
CA ILE A 265 -16.14 -0.97 25.05
C ILE A 265 -15.97 -1.17 23.54
N SER A 266 -15.89 -0.07 22.78
CA SER A 266 -15.76 -0.10 21.31
C SER A 266 -14.52 -0.86 20.83
N CYS A 267 -13.38 -0.73 21.54
CA CYS A 267 -12.17 -1.51 21.24
C CYS A 267 -12.39 -3.01 21.40
N THR A 268 -13.05 -3.44 22.49
CA THR A 268 -13.41 -4.85 22.68
C THR A 268 -14.30 -5.33 21.54
N TYR A 269 -15.29 -4.54 21.14
CA TYR A 269 -16.15 -4.91 20.01
C TYR A 269 -15.41 -4.99 18.67
N SER A 270 -14.48 -4.08 18.42
CA SER A 270 -13.59 -4.14 17.24
C SER A 270 -12.75 -5.41 17.24
N ASN A 271 -12.13 -5.76 18.37
CA ASN A 271 -11.33 -6.97 18.51
C ASN A 271 -12.16 -8.24 18.27
N ILE A 272 -13.42 -8.28 18.74
CA ILE A 272 -14.34 -9.39 18.47
C ILE A 272 -14.62 -9.51 16.98
N ARG A 273 -14.93 -8.40 16.30
CA ARG A 273 -15.17 -8.41 14.85
C ARG A 273 -13.94 -8.86 14.07
N GLU A 274 -12.75 -8.40 14.45
CA GLU A 274 -11.49 -8.86 13.85
C GLU A 274 -11.24 -10.35 14.09
N TYR A 275 -11.53 -10.86 15.29
CA TYR A 275 -11.45 -12.28 15.59
C TYR A 275 -12.39 -13.11 14.71
N ILE A 276 -13.67 -12.73 14.65
CA ILE A 276 -14.69 -13.40 13.83
C ILE A 276 -14.28 -13.35 12.35
N LEU A 277 -13.88 -12.17 11.86
CA LEU A 277 -13.40 -12.01 10.50
C LEU A 277 -12.19 -12.92 10.23
N GLY A 278 -11.21 -12.97 11.12
CA GLY A 278 -10.03 -13.83 10.98
C GLY A 278 -10.38 -15.32 10.87
N LYS A 279 -11.46 -15.77 11.54
CA LYS A 279 -11.94 -17.16 11.46
C LYS A 279 -12.78 -17.45 10.22
N ILE A 280 -13.64 -16.51 9.81
CA ILE A 280 -14.64 -16.73 8.74
C ILE A 280 -14.11 -16.35 7.36
N SER A 281 -13.22 -15.35 7.28
CA SER A 281 -12.75 -14.80 6.01
C SER A 281 -12.06 -15.83 5.08
N PRO A 282 -11.34 -16.86 5.56
CA PRO A 282 -10.86 -17.95 4.69
C PRO A 282 -12.01 -18.72 4.00
N TYR A 283 -13.10 -18.99 4.72
CA TYR A 283 -14.28 -19.66 4.18
C TYR A 283 -15.00 -18.78 3.16
N ILE A 284 -15.19 -17.49 3.47
CA ILE A 284 -15.77 -16.51 2.53
C ILE A 284 -15.00 -16.50 1.20
N ASN A 285 -13.66 -16.47 1.26
CA ASN A 285 -12.83 -16.50 0.06
C ASN A 285 -13.08 -17.74 -0.80
N ASN A 286 -13.16 -18.92 -0.17
CA ASN A 286 -13.40 -20.17 -0.88
C ASN A 286 -14.81 -20.21 -1.48
N ILE A 287 -15.81 -19.72 -0.76
CA ILE A 287 -17.20 -19.67 -1.24
C ILE A 287 -17.32 -18.72 -2.44
N ILE A 288 -16.73 -17.53 -2.36
CA ILE A 288 -16.79 -16.52 -3.43
C ILE A 288 -16.18 -17.04 -4.73
N GLN A 289 -15.19 -17.93 -4.70
CA GLN A 289 -14.63 -18.53 -5.93
C GLN A 289 -15.66 -19.33 -6.75
N VAL A 290 -16.72 -19.83 -6.11
CA VAL A 290 -17.73 -20.71 -6.74
C VAL A 290 -19.15 -20.17 -6.68
N ALA A 291 -19.41 -19.16 -5.84
CA ALA A 291 -20.72 -18.58 -5.59
C ALA A 291 -20.62 -17.04 -5.51
N ASP A 292 -19.77 -16.45 -6.36
CA ASP A 292 -19.66 -15.00 -6.48
C ASP A 292 -20.97 -14.38 -6.97
N VAL A 293 -21.09 -13.07 -6.79
CA VAL A 293 -22.19 -12.29 -7.38
C VAL A 293 -21.96 -12.14 -8.88
N HIS A 294 -22.86 -12.69 -9.68
CA HIS A 294 -22.90 -12.45 -11.12
C HIS A 294 -23.44 -11.04 -11.37
N MET A 295 -22.61 -10.18 -11.96
CA MET A 295 -23.01 -8.83 -12.36
C MET A 295 -23.26 -8.81 -13.86
N GLU A 296 -24.34 -8.17 -14.26
CA GLU A 296 -24.66 -7.93 -15.68
C GLU A 296 -24.45 -6.46 -16.01
N SER A 297 -24.36 -6.16 -17.30
CA SER A 297 -24.27 -4.79 -17.81
C SER A 297 -25.59 -4.03 -17.59
N GLY A 298 -25.51 -2.80 -17.10
CA GLY A 298 -26.65 -1.91 -16.85
C GLY A 298 -27.13 -1.85 -15.40
N MET A 299 -26.59 -2.68 -14.50
CA MET A 299 -26.92 -2.69 -13.08
C MET A 299 -26.42 -1.43 -12.37
N SER A 300 -27.28 -0.82 -11.56
CA SER A 300 -26.92 0.25 -10.63
C SER A 300 -26.26 -0.30 -9.36
N ILE A 301 -25.73 0.57 -8.50
CA ILE A 301 -25.23 0.16 -7.16
C ILE A 301 -26.33 -0.47 -6.31
N GLN A 302 -27.58 -0.01 -6.42
CA GLN A 302 -28.70 -0.58 -5.67
C GLN A 302 -29.04 -1.99 -6.16
N ASP A 303 -28.94 -2.24 -7.47
CA ASP A 303 -29.12 -3.59 -8.03
C ASP A 303 -28.03 -4.54 -7.55
N VAL A 304 -26.76 -4.09 -7.60
CA VAL A 304 -25.61 -4.84 -7.08
C VAL A 304 -25.81 -5.16 -5.59
N LYS A 305 -26.22 -4.17 -4.79
CA LYS A 305 -26.54 -4.34 -3.36
C LYS A 305 -27.63 -5.39 -3.14
N SER A 306 -28.71 -5.34 -3.92
CA SER A 306 -29.82 -6.30 -3.85
C SER A 306 -29.34 -7.71 -4.14
N ILE A 307 -28.52 -7.91 -5.19
CA ILE A 307 -28.01 -9.23 -5.57
C ILE A 307 -27.08 -9.80 -4.50
N CYS A 308 -26.22 -8.97 -3.89
CA CYS A 308 -25.38 -9.38 -2.75
C CYS A 308 -26.24 -9.91 -1.59
N ILE A 309 -27.37 -9.26 -1.28
CA ILE A 309 -28.28 -9.68 -0.21
C ILE A 309 -29.02 -10.98 -0.59
N SER A 310 -29.37 -11.16 -1.87
CA SER A 310 -30.16 -12.30 -2.34
C SER A 310 -29.34 -13.51 -2.78
N ASN A 311 -28.01 -13.53 -2.60
CA ASN A 311 -27.14 -14.63 -3.02
C ASN A 311 -27.29 -15.88 -2.12
N LYS A 312 -28.39 -16.64 -2.34
CA LYS A 312 -28.74 -17.84 -1.56
C LYS A 312 -27.64 -18.89 -1.53
N THR A 313 -26.95 -19.10 -2.64
CA THR A 313 -25.87 -20.09 -2.75
C THR A 313 -24.69 -19.73 -1.86
N PHE A 314 -24.29 -18.45 -1.85
CA PHE A 314 -23.26 -17.96 -0.94
C PHE A 314 -23.68 -18.16 0.53
N PHE A 315 -24.89 -17.71 0.89
CA PHE A 315 -25.34 -17.81 2.27
C PHE A 315 -25.47 -19.25 2.73
N HIS A 316 -26.01 -20.17 1.92
CA HIS A 316 -26.08 -21.59 2.27
C HIS A 316 -24.71 -22.15 2.69
N LYS A 317 -23.69 -21.97 1.84
CA LYS A 317 -22.32 -22.45 2.11
C LYS A 317 -21.67 -21.73 3.30
N LEU A 318 -21.98 -20.44 3.48
CA LEU A 318 -21.54 -19.71 4.66
C LEU A 318 -22.14 -20.28 5.94
N GLY A 319 -23.39 -20.73 5.91
CA GLY A 319 -24.06 -21.37 7.05
C GLY A 319 -23.40 -22.67 7.46
N GLU A 320 -23.02 -23.51 6.49
CA GLU A 320 -22.24 -24.73 6.72
C GLU A 320 -20.87 -24.39 7.36
N SER A 321 -20.17 -23.40 6.79
CA SER A 321 -18.89 -22.93 7.31
C SER A 321 -19.01 -22.35 8.73
N CYS A 322 -20.08 -21.61 9.04
CA CYS A 322 -20.34 -21.09 10.37
C CYS A 322 -20.50 -22.20 11.41
N LYS A 323 -21.16 -23.31 11.06
CA LYS A 323 -21.30 -24.47 11.96
C LYS A 323 -19.94 -25.07 12.30
N GLU A 324 -19.09 -25.28 11.30
CA GLU A 324 -17.71 -25.77 11.51
C GLU A 324 -16.90 -24.83 12.40
N VAL A 325 -16.97 -23.52 12.14
CA VAL A 325 -16.25 -22.52 12.94
C VAL A 325 -16.78 -22.48 14.38
N VAL A 326 -18.09 -22.59 14.60
CA VAL A 326 -18.69 -22.68 15.94
C VAL A 326 -18.16 -23.89 16.70
N GLU A 327 -18.09 -25.07 16.07
CA GLU A 327 -17.52 -26.26 16.69
C GLU A 327 -16.05 -26.07 17.08
N MET A 328 -15.26 -25.45 16.20
CA MET A 328 -13.86 -25.11 16.51
C MET A 328 -13.74 -24.13 17.67
N VAL A 329 -14.52 -23.05 17.65
CA VAL A 329 -14.55 -22.01 18.71
C VAL A 329 -15.02 -22.61 20.04
N ASN A 330 -15.97 -23.54 20.02
CA ASN A 330 -16.47 -24.19 21.21
C ASN A 330 -15.41 -25.07 21.91
N LYS A 331 -14.49 -25.67 21.14
CA LYS A 331 -13.34 -26.44 21.67
C LYS A 331 -12.27 -25.56 22.32
N ILE A 332 -12.22 -24.27 22.00
CA ILE A 332 -11.24 -23.33 22.57
C ILE A 332 -11.64 -22.99 24.01
N HIS A 333 -10.69 -23.06 24.95
CA HIS A 333 -10.89 -22.64 26.32
C HIS A 333 -11.21 -21.14 26.40
N HIS A 334 -12.18 -20.75 27.22
CA HIS A 334 -12.68 -19.37 27.28
C HIS A 334 -11.59 -18.35 27.68
N GLU A 335 -10.57 -18.76 28.41
CA GLU A 335 -9.42 -17.93 28.78
C GLU A 335 -8.66 -17.39 27.56
N GLU A 336 -8.65 -18.11 26.44
CA GLU A 336 -8.02 -17.67 25.18
C GLU A 336 -8.74 -16.48 24.53
N PHE A 337 -9.94 -16.12 25.00
CA PHE A 337 -10.68 -14.94 24.52
C PHE A 337 -10.35 -13.68 25.32
N LEU A 338 -9.65 -13.79 26.45
CA LEU A 338 -9.23 -12.63 27.26
C LEU A 338 -8.47 -11.56 26.48
N PRO A 339 -7.57 -11.89 25.53
CA PRO A 339 -6.87 -10.88 24.74
C PRO A 339 -7.79 -9.98 23.89
N LEU A 340 -9.04 -10.37 23.63
CA LEU A 340 -9.99 -9.54 22.90
C LEU A 340 -10.57 -8.42 23.79
N VAL A 341 -10.55 -8.60 25.12
CA VAL A 341 -11.04 -7.61 26.08
C VAL A 341 -9.98 -6.52 26.28
N GLN A 342 -10.38 -5.27 26.14
CA GLN A 342 -9.49 -4.15 26.49
C GLN A 342 -9.06 -4.21 27.96
N THR A 343 -7.76 -4.02 28.22
CA THR A 343 -7.21 -4.08 29.59
C THR A 343 -7.70 -2.92 30.47
N LYS A 344 -8.02 -1.78 29.84
CA LYS A 344 -8.56 -0.58 30.47
C LYS A 344 -9.95 -0.30 29.88
N ILE A 345 -10.96 -0.28 30.74
CA ILE A 345 -12.33 0.11 30.35
C ILE A 345 -12.50 1.58 30.70
N PHE A 346 -12.77 2.39 29.68
CA PHE A 346 -12.91 3.84 29.80
C PHE A 346 -14.36 4.23 30.14
N PHE A 347 -14.49 5.30 30.92
CA PHE A 347 -15.75 5.92 31.35
C PHE A 347 -15.63 7.44 31.12
N GLY A 348 -15.51 7.85 29.85
CA GLY A 348 -15.11 9.21 29.45
C GLY A 348 -13.63 9.32 29.04
N VAL A 349 -13.13 10.54 28.95
CA VAL A 349 -11.82 10.86 28.33
C VAL A 349 -10.62 10.42 29.19
N ASP A 350 -10.75 10.44 30.51
CA ASP A 350 -9.63 10.29 31.46
C ASP A 350 -9.90 9.26 32.58
N LYS A 351 -11.14 8.80 32.73
CA LYS A 351 -11.53 7.86 33.78
C LYS A 351 -11.55 6.43 33.25
N PHE A 352 -10.91 5.51 33.98
CA PHE A 352 -10.89 4.09 33.60
C PHE A 352 -10.85 3.12 34.78
N ILE A 353 -11.26 1.89 34.51
CA ILE A 353 -11.11 0.73 35.38
C ILE A 353 -10.13 -0.25 34.73
N MET A 354 -9.16 -0.75 35.51
CA MET A 354 -8.30 -1.86 35.08
C MET A 354 -8.91 -3.18 35.53
N LEU A 355 -9.09 -4.10 34.59
CA LEU A 355 -9.47 -5.47 34.91
C LEU A 355 -8.26 -6.20 35.51
N ARG A 356 -8.17 -6.26 36.85
CA ARG A 356 -7.09 -6.95 37.57
C ARG A 356 -7.50 -8.31 38.11
N ASP A 357 -8.72 -8.39 38.62
CA ASP A 357 -9.23 -9.58 39.27
C ASP A 357 -9.36 -10.76 38.29
N LYS A 358 -8.89 -11.93 38.73
CA LYS A 358 -8.85 -13.14 37.90
C LYS A 358 -10.26 -13.70 37.68
N GLU A 359 -11.10 -13.68 38.71
CA GLU A 359 -12.46 -14.22 38.63
C GLU A 359 -13.35 -13.38 37.70
N THR A 360 -13.29 -12.06 37.83
CA THR A 360 -13.92 -11.08 36.93
C THR A 360 -13.52 -11.36 35.48
N LYS A 361 -12.22 -11.55 35.22
CA LYS A 361 -11.70 -11.90 33.89
C LYS A 361 -12.30 -13.19 33.35
N THR A 362 -12.28 -14.26 34.15
CA THR A 362 -12.87 -15.55 33.81
C THR A 362 -14.34 -15.41 33.41
N ARG A 363 -15.15 -14.70 34.18
CA ARG A 363 -16.58 -14.52 33.87
C ARG A 363 -16.81 -13.68 32.61
N ILE A 364 -16.04 -12.61 32.43
CA ILE A 364 -16.08 -11.80 31.19
C ILE A 364 -15.68 -12.65 29.99
N SER A 365 -14.65 -13.50 30.08
CA SER A 365 -14.21 -14.31 28.96
C SER A 365 -15.17 -15.44 28.62
N GLN A 366 -15.91 -15.99 29.58
CA GLN A 366 -17.05 -16.88 29.32
C GLN A 366 -18.14 -16.18 28.51
N ALA A 367 -18.57 -15.01 28.97
CA ALA A 367 -19.59 -14.21 28.29
C ALA A 367 -19.14 -13.82 26.87
N LEU A 368 -17.87 -13.47 26.71
CA LEU A 368 -17.27 -13.15 25.43
C LEU A 368 -17.25 -14.34 24.47
N LYS A 369 -16.86 -15.53 24.93
CA LYS A 369 -16.91 -16.76 24.13
C LYS A 369 -18.33 -17.04 23.65
N LEU A 370 -19.32 -16.90 24.53
CA LEU A 370 -20.74 -17.09 24.18
C LEU A 370 -21.20 -16.05 23.16
N LEU A 371 -20.82 -14.78 23.31
CA LEU A 371 -21.14 -13.71 22.35
C LEU A 371 -20.54 -14.00 20.97
N VAL A 372 -19.29 -14.45 20.91
CA VAL A 372 -18.63 -14.84 19.65
C VAL A 372 -19.39 -15.98 18.98
N ILE A 373 -19.72 -17.05 19.72
CA ILE A 373 -20.50 -18.18 19.20
C ILE A 373 -21.86 -17.71 18.68
N ALA A 374 -22.61 -16.96 19.48
CA ALA A 374 -23.93 -16.45 19.10
C ALA A 374 -23.86 -15.55 17.85
N THR A 375 -22.82 -14.72 17.75
CA THR A 375 -22.61 -13.86 16.57
C THR A 375 -22.31 -14.68 15.33
N ILE A 376 -21.50 -15.74 15.42
CA ILE A 376 -21.18 -16.62 14.28
C ILE A 376 -22.41 -17.43 13.84
N CYS A 377 -23.22 -17.94 14.80
CA CYS A 377 -24.46 -18.64 14.49
C CYS A 377 -25.44 -17.76 13.70
N ASN A 378 -25.53 -16.47 14.04
CA ASN A 378 -26.44 -15.51 13.41
C ASN A 378 -25.76 -14.68 12.30
N LEU A 379 -24.58 -15.08 11.83
CA LEU A 379 -23.73 -14.24 10.98
C LEU A 379 -24.36 -13.94 9.62
N GLN A 380 -25.08 -14.90 9.03
CA GLN A 380 -25.74 -14.72 7.72
C GLN A 380 -26.74 -13.55 7.76
N GLU A 381 -27.64 -13.57 8.75
CA GLU A 381 -28.65 -12.53 8.93
C GLU A 381 -28.01 -11.18 9.27
N LYS A 382 -27.00 -11.18 10.15
CA LYS A 382 -26.26 -9.96 10.50
C LYS A 382 -25.53 -9.34 9.29
N ILE A 383 -24.96 -10.15 8.40
CA ILE A 383 -24.36 -9.68 7.14
C ILE A 383 -25.43 -9.06 6.23
N VAL A 384 -26.58 -9.71 6.08
CA VAL A 384 -27.69 -9.17 5.29
C VAL A 384 -28.15 -7.82 5.83
N CYS A 385 -28.32 -7.69 7.15
CA CYS A 385 -28.69 -6.43 7.79
C CYS A 385 -27.62 -5.35 7.58
N ALA A 386 -26.34 -5.67 7.79
CA ALA A 386 -25.26 -4.72 7.57
C ALA A 386 -25.20 -4.23 6.12
N ILE A 387 -25.33 -5.13 5.12
CA ILE A 387 -25.34 -4.72 3.70
C ILE A 387 -26.55 -3.86 3.39
N LYS A 388 -27.74 -4.11 3.99
CA LYS A 388 -28.91 -3.23 3.81
C LYS A 388 -28.66 -1.80 4.27
N GLU A 389 -27.81 -1.60 5.27
CA GLU A 389 -27.46 -0.28 5.80
C GLU A 389 -26.31 0.40 5.04
N PHE A 390 -25.59 -0.33 4.19
CA PHE A 390 -24.49 0.23 3.39
C PHE A 390 -24.94 1.39 2.50
N LYS A 391 -24.15 2.46 2.51
CA LYS A 391 -24.25 3.56 1.54
C LYS A 391 -23.69 3.10 0.21
N GLU A 392 -23.94 3.87 -0.86
CA GLU A 392 -23.46 3.52 -2.19
C GLU A 392 -21.94 3.37 -2.26
N ILE A 393 -21.21 4.23 -1.54
CA ILE A 393 -19.75 4.16 -1.46
C ILE A 393 -19.25 2.89 -0.78
N ASP A 394 -19.99 2.35 0.19
CA ASP A 394 -19.63 1.11 0.89
C ASP A 394 -19.83 -0.09 -0.03
N VAL A 395 -20.92 -0.11 -0.81
CA VAL A 395 -21.17 -1.14 -1.83
C VAL A 395 -20.14 -1.05 -2.95
N LEU A 396 -19.85 0.17 -3.44
CA LEU A 396 -18.84 0.40 -4.46
C LEU A 396 -17.47 -0.10 -4.02
N ASN A 397 -17.02 0.30 -2.82
CA ASN A 397 -15.76 -0.16 -2.23
C ASN A 397 -15.77 -1.66 -1.89
N GLY A 398 -16.94 -2.22 -1.59
CA GLY A 398 -17.14 -3.63 -1.28
C GLY A 398 -17.05 -4.54 -2.51
N MET A 399 -17.53 -4.09 -3.66
CA MET A 399 -17.68 -4.90 -4.89
C MET A 399 -16.67 -4.57 -5.98
N PHE A 400 -16.14 -3.35 -6.00
CA PHE A 400 -15.24 -2.88 -7.03
C PHE A 400 -13.87 -2.49 -6.46
N PHE A 401 -12.87 -2.50 -7.32
CA PHE A 401 -11.50 -2.11 -7.04
C PHE A 401 -11.10 -1.02 -8.04
N MET A 402 -10.50 0.06 -7.56
CA MET A 402 -10.03 1.13 -8.45
C MET A 402 -8.72 0.71 -9.12
N LEU A 403 -8.76 0.44 -10.43
CA LEU A 403 -7.60 0.08 -11.24
C LEU A 403 -7.49 1.05 -12.44
N HIS A 404 -6.35 1.73 -12.55
CA HIS A 404 -6.07 2.72 -13.62
C HIS A 404 -7.18 3.77 -13.81
N GLY A 405 -7.81 4.18 -12.71
CA GLY A 405 -8.90 5.18 -12.73
C GLY A 405 -10.28 4.63 -13.07
N ILE A 406 -10.43 3.30 -13.20
CA ILE A 406 -11.73 2.63 -13.43
C ILE A 406 -12.05 1.72 -12.25
N HIS A 407 -13.32 1.67 -11.84
CA HIS A 407 -13.81 0.72 -10.85
C HIS A 407 -14.07 -0.64 -11.52
N ILE A 408 -13.11 -1.55 -11.42
CA ILE A 408 -13.22 -2.91 -11.94
C ILE A 408 -13.87 -3.83 -10.90
N SER A 409 -14.58 -4.87 -11.32
CA SER A 409 -15.13 -5.82 -10.33
C SER A 409 -14.00 -6.52 -9.54
N LYS A 410 -14.23 -6.77 -8.25
CA LYS A 410 -13.29 -7.57 -7.45
C LYS A 410 -13.22 -9.02 -7.90
N SER A 411 -14.28 -9.54 -8.54
CA SER A 411 -14.28 -10.86 -9.17
C SER A 411 -13.24 -10.92 -10.30
N PHE A 412 -13.22 -9.91 -11.16
CA PHE A 412 -12.20 -9.77 -12.19
C PHE A 412 -10.79 -9.69 -11.58
N MET A 413 -10.59 -8.88 -10.53
CA MET A 413 -9.30 -8.79 -9.86
C MET A 413 -8.85 -10.14 -9.25
N ARG A 414 -9.77 -10.94 -8.70
CA ARG A 414 -9.46 -12.32 -8.25
C ARG A 414 -9.03 -13.22 -9.40
N ASN A 415 -9.66 -13.12 -10.58
CA ASN A 415 -9.25 -13.89 -11.75
C ASN A 415 -7.85 -13.48 -12.22
N ILE A 416 -7.53 -12.18 -12.23
CA ILE A 416 -6.18 -11.68 -12.51
C ILE A 416 -5.16 -12.25 -11.50
N MET A 417 -5.46 -12.27 -10.21
CA MET A 417 -4.60 -12.90 -9.20
C MET A 417 -4.43 -14.41 -9.44
N GLY A 418 -5.50 -15.11 -9.82
CA GLY A 418 -5.44 -16.53 -10.17
C GLY A 418 -4.50 -16.78 -11.34
N ILE A 419 -4.60 -15.97 -12.39
CA ILE A 419 -3.69 -15.98 -13.53
C ILE A 419 -2.24 -15.74 -13.09
N CYS A 420 -2.01 -14.74 -12.24
CA CYS A 420 -0.69 -14.42 -11.69
C CYS A 420 -0.11 -15.59 -10.87
N SER A 421 -0.92 -16.25 -10.04
CA SER A 421 -0.48 -17.43 -9.27
C SER A 421 -0.02 -18.60 -10.15
N ILE A 422 -0.59 -18.74 -11.35
CA ILE A 422 -0.13 -19.73 -12.34
C ILE A 422 1.26 -19.34 -12.85
N VAL A 423 1.48 -18.06 -13.15
CA VAL A 423 2.79 -17.56 -13.58
C VAL A 423 3.83 -17.78 -12.48
N ASP A 424 3.51 -17.48 -11.21
CA ASP A 424 4.39 -17.77 -10.07
C ASP A 424 4.77 -19.25 -10.02
N LYS A 425 3.77 -20.13 -10.08
CA LYS A 425 3.98 -21.58 -10.01
C LYS A 425 4.84 -22.07 -11.17
N GLU A 426 4.62 -21.59 -12.38
CA GLU A 426 5.41 -21.95 -13.56
C GLU A 426 6.84 -21.38 -13.50
N MET A 427 7.02 -20.17 -12.98
CA MET A 427 8.35 -19.58 -12.75
C MET A 427 9.12 -20.34 -11.67
N SER A 428 8.47 -20.73 -10.56
CA SER A 428 9.08 -21.52 -9.48
C SER A 428 9.45 -22.93 -9.93
N LYS A 429 8.61 -23.62 -10.72
CA LYS A 429 8.93 -24.95 -11.28
C LYS A 429 10.13 -24.92 -12.21
N LYS A 430 10.33 -23.81 -12.94
CA LYS A 430 11.48 -23.60 -13.83
C LYS A 430 12.72 -23.14 -13.07
N GLU A 431 12.79 -23.43 -11.76
CA GLU A 431 13.93 -23.26 -10.89
C GLU A 431 15.23 -23.48 -11.67
N LEU A 432 16.04 -22.41 -11.79
CA LEU A 432 17.49 -22.46 -12.04
C LEU A 432 18.06 -22.51 -13.47
N LEU A 433 17.31 -22.53 -14.58
CA LEU A 433 17.93 -22.77 -15.91
C LEU A 433 17.92 -21.65 -16.96
N ARG A 434 17.48 -20.42 -16.66
CA ARG A 434 17.28 -19.40 -17.71
C ARG A 434 18.13 -18.13 -17.48
N GLU A 435 19.02 -17.86 -18.44
CA GLU A 435 19.95 -16.73 -18.45
C GLU A 435 19.25 -15.40 -18.74
N SER A 436 18.02 -15.45 -19.30
CA SER A 436 17.30 -14.27 -19.79
C SER A 436 15.81 -14.27 -19.43
N PHE A 437 15.21 -13.08 -19.39
CA PHE A 437 13.75 -12.92 -19.23
C PHE A 437 12.97 -13.34 -20.49
N ASP A 438 13.62 -13.33 -21.67
CA ASP A 438 13.03 -13.74 -22.95
C ASP A 438 12.59 -15.20 -22.94
N ASP A 439 13.20 -16.01 -22.07
CA ASP A 439 12.82 -17.38 -21.86
C ASP A 439 11.40 -17.53 -21.27
N TYR A 440 10.76 -16.47 -20.80
CA TYR A 440 9.37 -16.49 -20.35
C TYR A 440 8.37 -16.03 -21.41
N LYS A 441 8.81 -15.72 -22.64
CA LYS A 441 7.95 -15.17 -23.69
C LYS A 441 6.70 -16.02 -23.96
N GLU A 442 6.84 -17.34 -24.12
CA GLU A 442 5.68 -18.23 -24.35
C GLU A 442 4.69 -18.22 -23.18
N LEU A 443 5.19 -18.07 -21.95
CA LEU A 443 4.35 -17.94 -20.76
C LEU A 443 3.56 -16.63 -20.80
N PHE A 444 4.22 -15.51 -21.15
CA PHE A 444 3.58 -14.20 -21.29
C PHE A 444 2.62 -14.11 -22.49
N ASP A 445 2.89 -14.81 -23.60
CA ASP A 445 1.97 -14.90 -24.73
C ASP A 445 0.71 -15.69 -24.34
N SER A 446 0.86 -16.80 -23.60
CA SER A 446 -0.29 -17.55 -23.05
C SER A 446 -1.08 -16.74 -22.02
N LEU A 447 -0.37 -15.92 -21.24
CA LEU A 447 -0.93 -15.02 -20.25
C LEU A 447 -1.76 -13.92 -20.93
N LEU A 448 -1.25 -13.33 -22.01
CA LEU A 448 -1.93 -12.29 -22.76
C LEU A 448 -3.31 -12.76 -23.25
N ILE A 449 -3.40 -13.98 -23.79
CA ILE A 449 -4.67 -14.56 -24.27
C ILE A 449 -5.67 -14.72 -23.12
N LYS A 450 -5.23 -15.21 -21.95
CA LYS A 450 -6.08 -15.35 -20.76
C LYS A 450 -6.52 -13.99 -20.21
N LEU A 451 -5.61 -13.04 -20.13
CA LEU A 451 -5.90 -11.68 -19.68
C LEU A 451 -6.89 -10.99 -20.61
N GLU A 452 -6.72 -11.10 -21.93
CA GLU A 452 -7.65 -10.53 -22.91
C GLU A 452 -9.05 -11.13 -22.75
N HIS A 453 -9.14 -12.45 -22.56
CA HIS A 453 -10.41 -13.10 -22.28
C HIS A 453 -11.07 -12.55 -21.01
N GLU A 454 -10.34 -12.51 -19.89
CA GLU A 454 -10.88 -12.03 -18.61
C GLU A 454 -11.29 -10.56 -18.67
N VAL A 455 -10.51 -9.71 -19.33
CA VAL A 455 -10.85 -8.28 -19.52
C VAL A 455 -12.10 -8.15 -20.38
N LYS A 456 -12.23 -8.94 -21.45
CA LYS A 456 -13.39 -8.92 -22.35
C LYS A 456 -14.69 -9.33 -21.66
N THR A 457 -14.63 -10.27 -20.72
CA THR A 457 -15.79 -10.72 -19.93
C THR A 457 -16.02 -9.90 -18.67
N SER A 458 -15.07 -9.03 -18.31
CA SER A 458 -15.17 -8.21 -17.11
C SER A 458 -16.28 -7.16 -17.20
N ILE A 459 -16.84 -6.86 -16.03
CA ILE A 459 -17.78 -5.77 -15.83
C ILE A 459 -17.06 -4.68 -15.06
N VAL A 460 -17.16 -3.45 -15.54
CA VAL A 460 -16.64 -2.26 -14.87
C VAL A 460 -17.78 -1.35 -14.46
N PHE A 461 -17.55 -0.53 -13.45
CA PHE A 461 -18.52 0.44 -12.96
C PHE A 461 -18.11 1.85 -13.37
N TYR A 462 -18.99 2.53 -14.09
CA TYR A 462 -18.77 3.86 -14.66
C TYR A 462 -20.06 4.67 -14.62
N GLU A 463 -19.97 5.92 -14.18
CA GLU A 463 -21.11 6.86 -14.13
C GLU A 463 -22.38 6.28 -13.48
N GLY A 464 -22.23 5.54 -12.38
CA GLY A 464 -23.36 5.02 -11.62
C GLY A 464 -23.93 3.69 -12.13
N LYS A 465 -23.36 3.10 -13.20
CA LYS A 465 -23.82 1.82 -13.77
C LYS A 465 -22.68 0.86 -14.09
N SER A 466 -22.98 -0.42 -14.07
CA SER A 466 -22.11 -1.44 -14.62
C SER A 466 -22.16 -1.42 -16.16
N ILE A 467 -21.02 -1.59 -16.81
CA ILE A 467 -20.90 -1.61 -18.27
C ILE A 467 -19.92 -2.70 -18.71
N THR A 468 -20.11 -3.19 -19.93
CA THR A 468 -19.15 -4.07 -20.61
C THR A 468 -18.15 -3.26 -21.40
N LEU A 469 -16.89 -3.70 -21.42
CA LEU A 469 -15.83 -3.01 -22.15
C LEU A 469 -15.97 -3.21 -23.68
N ASN A 470 -15.71 -2.15 -24.44
CA ASN A 470 -15.61 -2.21 -25.89
C ASN A 470 -14.24 -2.78 -26.31
N SER A 471 -14.09 -3.16 -27.58
CA SER A 471 -12.87 -3.83 -28.06
C SER A 471 -11.59 -2.98 -27.90
N SER A 472 -11.69 -1.66 -28.08
CA SER A 472 -10.56 -0.74 -27.94
C SER A 472 -10.09 -0.66 -26.47
N THR A 473 -11.04 -0.56 -25.53
CA THR A 473 -10.78 -0.53 -24.08
C THR A 473 -10.25 -1.86 -23.59
N VAL A 474 -10.78 -2.99 -24.06
CA VAL A 474 -10.26 -4.33 -23.75
C VAL A 474 -8.78 -4.41 -24.12
N LYS A 475 -8.44 -4.07 -25.36
CA LYS A 475 -7.04 -4.11 -25.84
C LYS A 475 -6.12 -3.21 -25.03
N LEU A 476 -6.59 -2.00 -24.69
CA LEU A 476 -5.82 -1.04 -23.90
C LEU A 476 -5.57 -1.55 -22.47
N MET A 477 -6.63 -2.01 -21.81
CA MET A 477 -6.59 -2.48 -20.42
C MET A 477 -5.79 -3.78 -20.29
N THR A 478 -5.92 -4.71 -21.24
CA THR A 478 -5.09 -5.91 -21.31
C THR A 478 -3.61 -5.55 -21.44
N ARG A 479 -3.27 -4.57 -22.28
CA ARG A 479 -1.88 -4.09 -22.41
C ARG A 479 -1.34 -3.53 -21.10
N TYR A 480 -2.11 -2.68 -20.41
CA TYR A 480 -1.70 -2.09 -19.12
C TYR A 480 -1.56 -3.14 -18.02
N LEU A 481 -2.50 -4.08 -17.91
CA LEU A 481 -2.38 -5.20 -16.98
C LEU A 481 -1.14 -6.05 -17.27
N LEU A 482 -0.86 -6.33 -18.55
CA LEU A 482 0.32 -7.10 -18.93
C LEU A 482 1.60 -6.34 -18.58
N GLU A 483 1.65 -5.04 -18.81
CA GLU A 483 2.79 -4.19 -18.44
C GLU A 483 3.01 -4.16 -16.93
N ASP A 484 1.94 -4.03 -16.12
CA ASP A 484 2.02 -4.08 -14.66
C ASP A 484 2.55 -5.44 -14.18
N ILE A 485 1.99 -6.55 -14.68
CA ILE A 485 2.43 -7.91 -14.35
C ILE A 485 3.90 -8.11 -14.76
N THR A 486 4.26 -7.69 -15.98
CA THR A 486 5.63 -7.77 -16.49
C THR A 486 6.58 -6.96 -15.63
N TYR A 487 6.19 -5.75 -15.22
CA TYR A 487 6.98 -4.89 -14.35
C TYR A 487 7.23 -5.55 -12.99
N ILE A 488 6.20 -6.13 -12.39
CA ILE A 488 6.30 -6.86 -11.12
C ILE A 488 7.29 -8.02 -11.24
N TYR A 489 7.15 -8.86 -12.28
CA TYR A 489 8.03 -10.01 -12.47
C TYR A 489 9.44 -9.64 -12.88
N ASN A 490 9.62 -8.60 -13.69
CA ASN A 490 10.96 -8.11 -14.04
C ASN A 490 11.67 -7.57 -12.78
N ASN A 491 10.95 -6.88 -11.89
CA ASN A 491 11.52 -6.44 -10.62
C ASN A 491 11.87 -7.61 -9.69
N LEU A 492 11.02 -8.64 -9.61
CA LEU A 492 11.32 -9.86 -8.86
C LEU A 492 12.55 -10.59 -9.44
N TYR A 493 12.59 -10.75 -10.77
CA TYR A 493 13.72 -11.34 -11.47
C TYR A 493 15.01 -10.55 -11.24
N LYS A 494 14.98 -9.21 -11.36
CA LYS A 494 16.12 -8.35 -11.06
C LYS A 494 16.57 -8.51 -9.61
N LYS A 495 15.65 -8.54 -8.64
CA LYS A 495 15.98 -8.77 -7.22
C LYS A 495 16.66 -10.12 -7.01
N ILE A 496 16.12 -11.20 -7.59
CA ILE A 496 16.71 -12.54 -7.49
C ILE A 496 18.09 -12.57 -8.16
N LYS A 497 18.24 -11.92 -9.32
CA LYS A 497 19.52 -11.82 -10.05
C LYS A 497 20.55 -10.99 -9.27
N THR A 498 20.17 -9.86 -8.70
CA THR A 498 21.07 -9.04 -7.86
C THR A 498 21.42 -9.79 -6.57
N LEU A 499 20.51 -10.53 -5.95
CA LEU A 499 20.81 -11.39 -4.80
C LEU A 499 21.80 -12.52 -5.13
N ARG A 500 21.91 -12.92 -6.40
CA ARG A 500 22.92 -13.89 -6.86
C ARG A 500 24.27 -13.25 -7.21
N ILE A 501 24.28 -11.97 -7.58
CA ILE A 501 25.48 -11.26 -8.03
C ILE A 501 26.15 -10.50 -6.86
N ASP A 502 25.37 -9.96 -5.93
CA ASP A 502 25.87 -9.20 -4.77
C ASP A 502 25.54 -9.90 -3.45
N SER A 503 26.46 -10.79 -3.06
CA SER A 503 26.76 -11.02 -1.63
C SER A 503 27.78 -9.99 -1.09
N ARG A 504 28.06 -8.93 -1.85
CA ARG A 504 28.79 -7.73 -1.39
C ARG A 504 28.17 -6.49 -2.02
N GLU A 505 27.83 -5.53 -1.16
CA GLU A 505 27.48 -4.12 -1.45
C GLU A 505 26.00 -3.72 -1.64
N TYR A 506 25.78 -2.44 -1.38
CA TYR A 506 24.72 -1.84 -0.58
C TYR A 506 23.73 -1.07 -1.46
N ALA A 507 22.41 -1.35 -1.40
CA ALA A 507 21.44 -0.61 -2.23
C ALA A 507 19.99 -0.52 -1.71
N ASP A 508 19.72 -0.61 -0.39
CA ASP A 508 18.31 -0.68 0.09
C ASP A 508 17.80 0.49 0.94
N SER A 509 18.58 1.55 1.20
CA SER A 509 18.07 2.73 1.94
C SER A 509 17.66 3.92 1.04
N SER A 510 18.00 3.92 -0.25
CA SER A 510 17.77 5.07 -1.15
C SER A 510 16.38 5.08 -1.83
N ARG A 511 15.65 3.96 -1.78
CA ARG A 511 14.40 3.76 -2.53
C ARG A 511 13.16 4.49 -1.99
N SER A 512 13.21 5.12 -0.81
CA SER A 512 11.97 5.66 -0.19
C SER A 512 11.43 6.95 -0.81
N TRP A 513 12.19 7.62 -1.69
CA TRP A 513 11.72 8.83 -2.39
C TRP A 513 11.67 8.67 -3.92
N GLY A 514 12.15 7.57 -4.49
CA GLY A 514 12.16 7.35 -5.95
C GLY A 514 13.00 8.36 -6.75
N LEU A 515 13.76 9.24 -6.09
CA LEU A 515 14.47 10.36 -6.69
C LEU A 515 15.80 9.98 -7.36
N ASP A 516 16.30 8.76 -7.13
CA ASP A 516 17.54 8.27 -7.76
C ASP A 516 17.42 8.07 -9.28
N ILE A 517 16.22 8.28 -9.83
CA ILE A 517 15.93 8.07 -11.24
C ILE A 517 15.90 9.42 -12.00
N ILE A 518 16.18 10.57 -11.40
CA ILE A 518 16.07 11.85 -12.13
C ILE A 518 17.34 12.09 -12.95
N SER A 519 17.42 11.46 -14.14
CA SER A 519 18.37 11.82 -15.19
C SER A 519 17.61 12.39 -16.39
N SER A 520 18.05 13.52 -16.90
CA SER A 520 17.43 14.27 -18.02
C SER A 520 17.83 13.75 -19.41
N ASP A 521 18.55 12.63 -19.48
CA ASP A 521 18.73 11.86 -20.71
C ASP A 521 17.60 10.82 -20.91
N LYS A 522 16.67 10.73 -19.96
CA LYS A 522 15.57 9.79 -19.97
C LYS A 522 14.68 9.93 -21.18
N LEU A 523 14.33 11.14 -21.62
CA LEU A 523 13.39 11.28 -22.73
C LEU A 523 14.02 10.86 -24.05
N TYR A 524 15.30 11.18 -24.27
CA TYR A 524 16.03 10.69 -25.44
C TYR A 524 16.21 9.17 -25.39
N LYS A 525 16.60 8.60 -24.25
CA LYS A 525 16.72 7.14 -24.06
C LYS A 525 15.37 6.43 -24.22
N LEU A 526 14.30 7.02 -23.69
CA LEU A 526 12.93 6.50 -23.81
C LEU A 526 12.48 6.53 -25.27
N SER A 527 12.69 7.65 -25.96
CA SER A 527 12.36 7.81 -27.38
C SER A 527 13.14 6.79 -28.21
N LEU A 528 14.44 6.64 -27.92
CA LEU A 528 15.29 5.66 -28.59
C LEU A 528 14.78 4.23 -28.41
N SER A 529 14.34 3.86 -27.21
CA SER A 529 13.81 2.51 -26.93
C SER A 529 12.57 2.16 -27.76
N LYS A 530 11.84 3.16 -28.25
CA LYS A 530 10.63 3.02 -29.09
C LYS A 530 10.94 2.97 -30.58
N ILE A 531 12.13 3.44 -31.00
CA ILE A 531 12.50 3.49 -32.41
C ILE A 531 12.61 2.08 -32.99
N LYS A 532 11.90 1.87 -34.11
CA LYS A 532 12.05 0.68 -34.94
C LYS A 532 13.33 0.80 -35.79
N ILE A 533 14.25 -0.13 -35.54
CA ILE A 533 15.46 -0.34 -36.35
C ILE A 533 15.09 -1.12 -37.60
N ASP A 534 15.46 -0.60 -38.78
CA ASP A 534 15.32 -1.27 -40.07
C ASP A 534 16.25 -2.47 -40.10
N MET A 535 15.68 -3.64 -40.27
CA MET A 535 16.42 -4.90 -40.27
C MET A 535 16.84 -5.34 -41.67
N GLY A 536 16.40 -4.63 -42.72
CA GLY A 536 16.69 -4.96 -44.12
C GLY A 536 16.36 -6.42 -44.47
N VAL A 537 17.30 -7.08 -45.15
CA VAL A 537 17.22 -8.49 -45.53
C VAL A 537 17.44 -9.47 -44.36
N PHE A 538 17.82 -8.97 -43.17
CA PHE A 538 18.17 -9.79 -42.00
C PHE A 538 17.01 -10.02 -41.03
N LYS A 539 15.76 -10.07 -41.52
CA LYS A 539 14.54 -10.22 -40.70
C LYS A 539 14.56 -11.39 -39.69
N ASN A 540 15.33 -12.45 -39.93
CA ASN A 540 15.43 -13.62 -39.04
C ASN A 540 16.56 -13.53 -38.01
N LYS A 541 17.35 -12.44 -37.99
CA LYS A 541 18.51 -12.23 -37.10
C LYS A 541 18.36 -10.93 -36.30
N ILE A 542 17.15 -10.78 -35.77
CA ILE A 542 16.55 -9.58 -35.17
C ILE A 542 17.41 -8.94 -34.07
N ASN A 543 18.12 -9.75 -33.29
CA ASN A 543 18.73 -9.26 -32.06
C ASN A 543 20.12 -8.65 -32.25
N VAL A 544 20.88 -9.03 -33.29
CA VAL A 544 22.30 -8.63 -33.40
C VAL A 544 22.46 -7.18 -33.83
N ILE A 545 21.78 -6.75 -34.91
CA ILE A 545 21.86 -5.36 -35.39
C ILE A 545 21.23 -4.40 -34.38
N ARG A 546 20.08 -4.78 -33.81
CA ARG A 546 19.42 -3.97 -32.77
C ARG A 546 20.31 -3.80 -31.54
N PHE A 547 20.95 -4.88 -31.08
CA PHE A 547 21.90 -4.84 -29.97
C PHE A 547 23.07 -3.91 -30.29
N TYR A 548 23.67 -4.03 -31.47
CA TYR A 548 24.81 -3.19 -31.87
C TYR A 548 24.47 -1.70 -31.93
N VAL A 549 23.33 -1.36 -32.56
CA VAL A 549 22.85 0.02 -32.61
C VAL A 549 22.58 0.53 -31.19
N SER A 550 21.99 -0.29 -30.32
CA SER A 550 21.74 0.08 -28.92
C SER A 550 23.04 0.33 -28.14
N GLU A 551 24.06 -0.52 -28.31
CA GLU A 551 25.36 -0.38 -27.66
C GLU A 551 26.10 0.89 -28.12
N LEU A 552 26.13 1.17 -29.43
CA LEU A 552 26.72 2.42 -29.93
C LEU A 552 26.05 3.66 -29.32
N LEU A 553 24.73 3.63 -29.21
CA LEU A 553 23.97 4.75 -28.65
C LEU A 553 24.16 4.85 -27.13
N ASN A 554 24.30 3.72 -26.43
CA ASN A 554 24.67 3.72 -25.02
C ASN A 554 26.06 4.35 -24.82
N CYS A 555 27.04 4.05 -25.68
CA CYS A 555 28.34 4.70 -25.68
C CYS A 555 28.21 6.21 -25.84
N PHE A 556 27.42 6.67 -26.82
CA PHE A 556 27.15 8.09 -27.01
C PHE A 556 26.54 8.77 -25.76
N PHE A 557 25.51 8.18 -25.18
CA PHE A 557 24.90 8.72 -23.95
C PHE A 557 25.86 8.72 -22.76
N SER A 558 26.80 7.76 -22.71
CA SER A 558 27.85 7.75 -21.68
C SER A 558 28.92 8.83 -21.90
N GLU A 559 29.23 9.15 -23.17
CA GLU A 559 30.23 10.16 -23.54
C GLU A 559 29.73 11.59 -23.26
N ILE A 560 28.46 11.87 -23.58
CA ILE A 560 27.80 13.14 -23.25
C ILE A 560 27.70 13.35 -21.73
N GLY A 561 27.59 12.27 -20.96
CA GLY A 561 27.58 12.28 -19.50
C GLY A 561 26.47 13.15 -18.89
N GLU A 562 26.53 13.38 -17.58
CA GLU A 562 25.56 14.22 -16.87
C GLU A 562 25.77 15.73 -17.12
N LYS A 563 26.95 16.14 -17.59
CA LYS A 563 27.32 17.56 -17.71
C LYS A 563 26.67 18.26 -18.90
N ASP A 564 26.36 17.52 -19.95
CA ASP A 564 25.73 18.03 -21.18
C ASP A 564 24.21 17.79 -21.20
N THR A 565 23.64 17.53 -20.02
CA THR A 565 22.20 17.35 -19.88
C THR A 565 21.45 18.63 -20.23
N ILE A 566 20.31 18.46 -20.90
CA ILE A 566 19.46 19.59 -21.28
C ILE A 566 18.96 20.29 -20.02
N SER A 567 19.53 21.46 -19.72
CA SER A 567 18.99 22.31 -18.67
C SER A 567 17.78 23.09 -19.20
N VAL A 568 16.64 22.40 -19.37
CA VAL A 568 15.38 23.10 -19.61
C VAL A 568 15.02 23.87 -18.34
N LYS A 569 15.25 25.19 -18.36
CA LYS A 569 14.85 26.07 -17.24
C LYS A 569 13.34 26.11 -17.16
N ILE A 570 12.77 25.44 -16.16
CA ILE A 570 11.35 25.45 -15.86
C ILE A 570 10.91 26.88 -15.49
N ARG A 571 9.87 27.39 -16.15
CA ARG A 571 9.30 28.72 -15.90
C ARG A 571 7.79 28.63 -15.67
N ASN A 572 7.28 29.55 -14.85
CA ASN A 572 5.85 29.74 -14.67
C ASN A 572 5.15 29.97 -16.01
N GLY A 573 4.04 29.28 -16.25
CA GLY A 573 3.24 29.35 -17.46
C GLY A 573 3.66 28.42 -18.60
N MET A 574 4.76 27.67 -18.48
CA MET A 574 5.16 26.70 -19.51
C MET A 574 4.12 25.59 -19.63
N SER A 575 3.76 25.22 -20.86
CA SER A 575 2.94 24.03 -21.14
C SER A 575 3.82 22.82 -21.42
N VAL A 576 3.21 21.63 -21.52
CA VAL A 576 3.91 20.42 -21.97
C VAL A 576 4.53 20.60 -23.36
N GLU A 577 3.87 21.36 -24.23
CA GLU A 577 4.37 21.67 -25.57
C GLU A 577 5.64 22.54 -25.55
N ASN A 578 5.79 23.40 -24.54
CA ASN A 578 7.03 24.16 -24.35
C ASN A 578 8.21 23.24 -24.00
N PHE A 579 7.99 22.21 -23.18
CA PHE A 579 9.01 21.20 -22.88
C PHE A 579 9.37 20.38 -24.11
N ARG A 580 8.35 19.91 -24.85
CA ARG A 580 8.53 19.20 -26.12
C ARG A 580 9.37 20.03 -27.10
N SER A 581 9.00 21.30 -27.28
CA SER A 581 9.74 22.25 -28.11
C SER A 581 11.19 22.45 -27.64
N ALA A 582 11.45 22.48 -26.33
CA ALA A 582 12.82 22.62 -25.81
C ALA A 582 13.71 21.41 -26.17
N TYR A 583 13.18 20.19 -26.10
CA TYR A 583 13.90 18.98 -26.54
C TYR A 583 14.13 18.95 -28.05
N LEU A 584 13.11 19.31 -28.83
CA LEU A 584 13.20 19.31 -30.29
C LEU A 584 14.18 20.37 -30.81
N ASN A 585 14.30 21.49 -30.11
CA ASN A 585 15.16 22.60 -30.51
C ASN A 585 16.54 22.59 -29.82
N ASN A 586 16.93 21.49 -29.15
CA ASN A 586 18.26 21.40 -28.55
C ASN A 586 19.34 21.16 -29.63
N LYS A 587 19.80 22.25 -30.23
CA LYS A 587 20.86 22.25 -31.25
C LYS A 587 22.18 21.66 -30.75
N GLU A 588 22.51 21.82 -29.47
CA GLU A 588 23.76 21.31 -28.91
C GLU A 588 23.76 19.78 -28.87
N PHE A 589 22.68 19.19 -28.33
CA PHE A 589 22.50 17.75 -28.30
C PHE A 589 22.53 17.16 -29.71
N PHE A 590 21.72 17.69 -30.63
CA PHE A 590 21.67 17.17 -32.00
C PHE A 590 22.98 17.38 -32.76
N SER A 591 23.70 18.50 -32.56
CA SER A 591 25.02 18.70 -33.17
C SER A 591 26.06 17.71 -32.65
N LYS A 592 26.10 17.46 -31.33
CA LYS A 592 26.99 16.42 -30.75
C LYS A 592 26.61 15.03 -31.25
N PHE A 593 25.31 14.79 -31.43
CA PHE A 593 24.83 13.53 -31.96
C PHE A 593 25.21 13.34 -33.43
N ASP A 594 25.07 14.36 -34.26
CA ASP A 594 25.50 14.34 -35.66
C ASP A 594 27.01 14.16 -35.80
N GLU A 595 27.81 14.77 -34.90
CA GLU A 595 29.25 14.53 -34.82
C GLU A 595 29.56 13.07 -34.48
N PHE A 596 28.89 12.50 -33.47
CA PHE A 596 29.02 11.09 -33.09
C PHE A 596 28.67 10.16 -34.27
N ILE A 597 27.55 10.42 -34.95
CA ILE A 597 27.11 9.67 -36.13
C ILE A 597 28.16 9.76 -37.24
N SER A 598 28.72 10.94 -37.47
CA SER A 598 29.78 11.16 -38.48
C SER A 598 31.04 10.37 -38.16
N LYS A 599 31.44 10.29 -36.87
CA LYS A 599 32.55 9.44 -36.40
C LYS A 599 32.26 7.96 -36.65
N VAL A 600 31.06 7.49 -36.27
CA VAL A 600 30.64 6.10 -36.50
C VAL A 600 30.61 5.76 -38.00
N ASN A 601 30.06 6.63 -38.83
CA ASN A 601 30.00 6.44 -40.28
C ASN A 601 31.40 6.41 -40.91
N THR A 602 32.32 7.27 -40.44
CA THR A 602 33.72 7.28 -40.89
C THR A 602 34.44 5.98 -40.50
N MET A 603 34.22 5.51 -39.27
CA MET A 603 34.76 4.23 -38.78
C MET A 603 34.25 3.05 -39.62
N LEU A 604 32.96 3.03 -39.96
CA LEU A 604 32.36 2.00 -40.82
C LEU A 604 32.86 2.08 -42.27
N ALA A 605 32.99 3.28 -42.84
CA ALA A 605 33.45 3.50 -44.21
C ALA A 605 34.92 3.17 -44.42
N ASN A 606 35.78 3.46 -43.43
CA ASN A 606 37.21 3.17 -43.49
C ASN A 606 37.54 1.68 -43.38
N LYS A 607 36.53 0.81 -43.30
CA LYS A 607 36.73 -0.64 -43.21
C LYS A 607 37.65 -1.01 -42.05
N GLU A 608 37.62 -0.23 -40.96
CA GLU A 608 38.24 -0.59 -39.68
C GLU A 608 37.43 -1.71 -39.02
N TYR A 609 37.16 -2.76 -39.81
CA TYR A 609 36.36 -3.92 -39.48
C TYR A 609 36.94 -4.70 -38.30
N SER A 610 38.16 -4.40 -37.85
CA SER A 610 38.67 -4.94 -36.58
C SER A 610 37.76 -4.58 -35.39
N ALA A 611 37.09 -3.42 -35.41
CA ALA A 611 36.11 -3.03 -34.39
C ALA A 611 34.78 -3.78 -34.57
N VAL A 612 34.29 -3.88 -35.82
CA VAL A 612 33.06 -4.64 -36.16
C VAL A 612 33.23 -6.14 -35.86
N HIS A 613 34.39 -6.73 -36.15
CA HIS A 613 34.74 -8.12 -35.85
C HIS A 613 35.06 -8.38 -34.37
N LYS A 614 35.45 -7.36 -33.58
CA LYS A 614 35.55 -7.47 -32.12
C LYS A 614 34.17 -7.50 -31.45
N LEU A 615 33.18 -6.84 -32.06
CA LEU A 615 31.82 -6.71 -31.54
C LEU A 615 30.87 -7.81 -32.04
N ILE A 616 31.10 -8.33 -33.24
CA ILE A 616 30.34 -9.45 -33.79
C ILE A 616 31.14 -10.72 -33.58
N ASP A 617 30.73 -11.51 -32.59
CA ASP A 617 31.26 -12.84 -32.31
C ASP A 617 31.43 -13.64 -33.62
N LYS A 618 32.68 -13.99 -33.95
CA LYS A 618 33.06 -14.68 -35.19
C LYS A 618 32.22 -15.95 -35.41
N SER A 619 31.80 -16.61 -34.33
CA SER A 619 30.94 -17.79 -34.38
C SER A 619 29.55 -17.50 -34.97
N LYS A 620 28.99 -16.31 -34.73
CA LYS A 620 27.68 -15.89 -35.24
C LYS A 620 27.75 -15.39 -36.69
N MET A 621 28.90 -14.89 -37.12
CA MET A 621 29.16 -14.51 -38.52
C MET A 621 29.33 -15.72 -39.44
N ALA A 622 29.95 -16.81 -38.96
CA ALA A 622 30.03 -18.05 -39.74
C ALA A 622 28.62 -18.57 -40.10
N LEU A 623 27.68 -18.55 -39.15
CA LEU A 623 26.26 -18.90 -39.36
C LEU A 623 25.50 -17.93 -40.29
N LEU A 624 26.02 -16.72 -40.53
CA LEU A 624 25.51 -15.75 -41.51
C LEU A 624 26.00 -16.06 -42.92
N LEU A 625 27.29 -16.36 -43.05
CA LEU A 625 27.93 -16.64 -44.32
C LEU A 625 27.43 -17.96 -44.94
N GLU A 626 27.29 -19.01 -44.12
CA GLU A 626 26.99 -20.37 -44.60
C GLU A 626 25.60 -20.52 -45.25
N LYS A 627 24.61 -19.70 -44.84
CA LYS A 627 23.23 -19.78 -45.36
C LYS A 627 22.92 -18.84 -46.53
N SER A 628 23.76 -17.84 -46.78
CA SER A 628 23.46 -16.84 -47.81
C SER A 628 23.85 -17.27 -49.22
N GLY A 629 24.67 -18.32 -49.37
CA GLY A 629 25.06 -18.92 -50.66
C GLY A 629 25.76 -17.97 -51.63
N HIS A 630 26.02 -16.73 -51.22
CA HIS A 630 26.61 -15.67 -52.03
C HIS A 630 27.80 -15.14 -51.26
N ALA A 631 28.99 -15.22 -51.87
CA ALA A 631 30.22 -14.60 -51.38
C ALA A 631 30.17 -13.06 -51.50
N TYR A 632 28.99 -12.47 -51.28
CA TYR A 632 28.83 -11.04 -51.19
C TYR A 632 29.50 -10.56 -49.91
N ASN A 633 29.99 -9.33 -49.98
CA ASN A 633 30.70 -8.65 -48.89
C ASN A 633 29.68 -8.32 -47.78
N ILE A 634 29.29 -9.32 -46.96
CA ILE A 634 28.28 -9.19 -45.89
C ILE A 634 28.63 -8.03 -44.96
N ASP A 635 29.92 -7.79 -44.74
CA ASP A 635 30.42 -6.68 -43.94
C ASP A 635 29.98 -5.32 -44.49
N VAL A 636 29.95 -5.17 -45.82
CA VAL A 636 29.46 -3.96 -46.50
C VAL A 636 27.95 -3.81 -46.29
N LEU A 637 27.17 -4.89 -46.46
CA LEU A 637 25.72 -4.84 -46.25
C LEU A 637 25.34 -4.53 -44.79
N ILE A 638 26.09 -5.06 -43.83
CA ILE A 638 25.88 -4.79 -42.40
C ILE A 638 26.29 -3.34 -42.09
N ALA A 639 27.44 -2.89 -42.58
CA ALA A 639 27.91 -1.50 -42.41
C ALA A 639 26.91 -0.50 -43.02
N ASP A 640 26.41 -0.75 -44.23
CA ASP A 640 25.41 0.08 -44.89
C ASP A 640 24.11 0.11 -44.10
N LEU A 641 23.66 -1.03 -43.58
CA LEU A 641 22.44 -1.13 -42.78
C LEU A 641 22.57 -0.40 -41.44
N ILE A 642 23.70 -0.54 -40.75
CA ILE A 642 23.99 0.18 -39.50
C ILE A 642 24.06 1.69 -39.79
N THR A 643 24.82 2.08 -40.81
CA THR A 643 24.95 3.48 -41.26
C THR A 643 23.58 4.09 -41.56
N LYS A 644 22.75 3.38 -42.34
CA LYS A 644 21.39 3.81 -42.66
C LYS A 644 20.52 3.93 -41.42
N ASN A 645 20.61 2.98 -40.49
CA ASN A 645 19.83 3.05 -39.26
C ASN A 645 20.23 4.24 -38.42
N ILE A 646 21.53 4.34 -38.08
CA ILE A 646 22.08 5.36 -37.20
C ILE A 646 21.88 6.77 -37.76
N SER A 647 22.10 6.96 -39.06
CA SER A 647 21.94 8.27 -39.71
C SER A 647 20.50 8.80 -39.66
N ASN A 648 19.51 7.92 -39.50
CA ASN A 648 18.10 8.31 -39.37
C ASN A 648 17.64 8.47 -37.90
N ILE A 649 18.47 8.12 -36.91
CA ILE A 649 18.08 8.14 -35.50
C ILE A 649 17.75 9.55 -34.99
N PRO A 650 18.52 10.61 -35.28
CA PRO A 650 18.19 11.97 -34.80
C PRO A 650 16.75 12.39 -35.17
N GLN A 651 16.39 12.20 -36.45
CA GLN A 651 15.06 12.51 -36.94
C GLN A 651 14.00 11.62 -36.28
N LYS A 652 14.25 10.31 -36.18
CA LYS A 652 13.32 9.37 -35.53
C LYS A 652 13.13 9.67 -34.03
N ILE A 653 14.17 10.12 -33.32
CA ILE A 653 14.05 10.57 -31.93
C ILE A 653 13.16 11.81 -31.86
N ALA A 654 13.38 12.79 -32.74
CA ALA A 654 12.55 13.99 -32.79
C ALA A 654 11.07 13.63 -33.06
N ASP A 655 10.81 12.69 -33.97
CA ASP A 655 9.45 12.25 -34.28
C ASP A 655 8.81 11.46 -33.13
N GLU A 656 9.56 10.58 -32.46
CA GLU A 656 9.08 9.89 -31.26
C GLU A 656 8.74 10.88 -30.13
N ILE A 657 9.57 11.89 -29.88
CA ILE A 657 9.31 12.94 -28.87
C ILE A 657 8.01 13.70 -29.17
N LYS A 658 7.71 13.97 -30.44
CA LYS A 658 6.43 14.59 -30.84
C LYS A 658 5.23 13.71 -30.50
N LEU A 659 5.40 12.39 -30.59
CA LEU A 659 4.35 11.40 -30.34
C LEU A 659 4.24 10.99 -28.86
N LEU A 660 5.17 11.39 -27.99
CA LEU A 660 5.12 11.04 -26.57
C LEU A 660 3.89 11.64 -25.90
N PRO A 661 3.15 10.84 -25.09
CA PRO A 661 2.09 11.35 -24.23
C PRO A 661 2.62 12.42 -23.27
N GLU A 662 1.78 13.39 -22.94
CA GLU A 662 2.15 14.52 -22.08
C GLU A 662 2.72 14.09 -20.72
N SER A 663 2.13 13.04 -20.13
CA SER A 663 2.59 12.49 -18.86
C SER A 663 4.04 11.98 -18.91
N GLN A 664 4.46 11.40 -20.04
CA GLN A 664 5.82 10.87 -20.19
C GLN A 664 6.86 12.00 -20.28
N ILE A 665 6.49 13.13 -20.88
CA ILE A 665 7.34 14.33 -20.95
C ILE A 665 7.45 14.98 -19.56
N LEU A 666 6.33 15.08 -18.84
CA LEU A 666 6.31 15.71 -17.52
C LEU A 666 7.11 14.96 -16.46
N VAL A 667 7.13 13.63 -16.48
CA VAL A 667 7.84 12.78 -15.47
C VAL A 667 9.35 13.06 -15.40
N GLU A 668 9.93 13.63 -16.46
CA GLU A 668 11.34 14.02 -16.47
C GLU A 668 11.63 15.27 -15.64
N PHE A 669 10.68 16.20 -15.58
CA PHE A 669 10.82 17.47 -14.88
C PHE A 669 10.10 17.51 -13.55
N PHE A 670 9.08 16.67 -13.39
CA PHE A 670 8.22 16.65 -12.22
C PHE A 670 8.02 15.24 -11.71
N SER A 671 7.85 15.11 -10.40
CA SER A 671 7.43 13.87 -9.76
C SER A 671 6.14 14.12 -8.98
N VAL A 672 5.32 13.08 -8.87
CA VAL A 672 4.12 13.13 -8.03
C VAL A 672 4.52 12.88 -6.58
N PHE A 673 4.25 13.86 -5.72
CA PHE A 673 4.46 13.81 -4.28
C PHE A 673 3.15 14.11 -3.57
N HIS A 674 2.56 13.12 -2.90
CA HIS A 674 1.23 13.21 -2.24
C HIS A 674 0.14 13.80 -3.14
N ASN A 675 0.03 13.29 -4.37
CA ASN A 675 -0.90 13.75 -5.42
C ASN A 675 -0.66 15.19 -5.90
N ILE A 676 0.50 15.79 -5.58
CA ILE A 676 0.92 17.09 -6.09
C ILE A 676 2.09 16.84 -7.04
N CYS A 677 2.01 17.34 -8.27
CA CYS A 677 3.11 17.29 -9.22
C CYS A 677 4.10 18.39 -8.85
N ILE A 678 5.32 18.03 -8.43
CA ILE A 678 6.36 18.95 -7.94
C ILE A 678 7.59 18.81 -8.82
N ASP A 679 8.26 19.92 -9.13
CA ASP A 679 9.48 19.87 -9.92
C ASP A 679 10.59 19.07 -9.21
N ASN A 680 11.31 18.31 -10.03
CA ASN A 680 12.35 17.41 -9.60
C ASN A 680 13.52 18.16 -8.93
N ALA A 681 13.79 19.41 -9.31
CA ALA A 681 14.85 20.21 -8.70
C ALA A 681 14.53 20.56 -7.23
N SER A 682 13.28 20.93 -6.94
CA SER A 682 12.79 21.17 -5.57
C SER A 682 12.84 19.89 -4.73
N LEU A 683 12.47 18.74 -5.30
CA LEU A 683 12.54 17.46 -4.60
C LEU A 683 13.99 17.00 -4.35
N LEU A 684 14.91 17.25 -5.28
CA LEU A 684 16.34 16.96 -5.10
C LEU A 684 16.96 17.82 -3.98
N LYS A 685 16.59 19.11 -3.89
CA LYS A 685 16.98 19.95 -2.74
C LYS A 685 16.44 19.38 -1.43
N ALA A 686 15.16 18.97 -1.40
CA ALA A 686 14.57 18.33 -0.22
C ALA A 686 15.31 17.03 0.14
N LYS A 687 15.69 16.21 -0.85
CA LYS A 687 16.51 15.00 -0.64
C LYS A 687 17.87 15.34 -0.04
N ALA A 688 18.57 16.33 -0.58
CA ALA A 688 19.86 16.77 -0.07
C ALA A 688 19.77 17.23 1.40
N THR A 689 18.72 17.98 1.75
CA THR A 689 18.41 18.33 3.14
C THR A 689 18.15 17.09 3.98
N PHE A 690 17.40 16.11 3.47
CA PHE A 690 17.17 14.87 4.20
C PHE A 690 18.46 14.06 4.43
N ASP A 691 19.35 13.98 3.44
CA ASP A 691 20.64 13.32 3.59
C ASP A 691 21.54 14.05 4.61
N SER A 692 21.47 15.39 4.66
CA SER A 692 22.08 16.18 5.74
C SER A 692 21.49 15.85 7.11
N ILE A 693 20.15 15.74 7.23
CA ILE A 693 19.46 15.32 8.45
C ILE A 693 19.93 13.92 8.89
N LYS A 694 20.07 12.96 7.98
CA LYS A 694 20.57 11.61 8.32
C LYS A 694 21.97 11.68 8.93
N LYS A 695 22.88 12.43 8.30
CA LYS A 695 24.23 12.64 8.82
C LYS A 695 24.21 13.30 10.21
N LYS A 696 23.34 14.30 10.41
CA LYS A 696 23.14 14.94 11.72
C LYS A 696 22.65 13.93 12.75
N ILE A 697 21.64 13.12 12.46
CA ILE A 697 21.11 12.10 13.39
C ILE A 697 22.18 11.08 13.79
N ILE A 698 22.98 10.60 12.83
CA ILE A 698 24.04 9.62 13.08
C ILE A 698 25.14 10.20 13.99
N ASN A 699 25.44 11.48 13.84
CA ASN A 699 26.51 12.17 14.57
C ASN A 699 26.01 13.02 15.75
N ASP A 700 24.71 12.98 16.05
CA ASP A 700 24.11 13.79 17.12
C ASP A 700 24.50 13.18 18.47
N THR A 701 25.28 13.92 19.25
CA THR A 701 25.84 13.44 20.52
C THR A 701 24.75 13.06 21.52
N VAL A 702 23.62 13.77 21.55
CA VAL A 702 22.51 13.48 22.46
C VAL A 702 21.89 12.14 22.11
N LEU A 703 21.59 11.91 20.82
CA LEU A 703 21.03 10.65 20.32
C LEU A 703 22.03 9.49 20.43
N CYS A 704 23.32 9.73 20.21
CA CYS A 704 24.35 8.71 20.41
C CYS A 704 24.46 8.29 21.87
N ASN A 705 24.44 9.24 22.81
CA ASN A 705 24.51 8.97 24.24
C ASN A 705 23.27 8.22 24.74
N SER A 706 22.07 8.55 24.24
CA SER A 706 20.85 7.82 24.60
C SER A 706 20.76 6.43 23.97
N MET A 707 21.46 6.19 22.85
CA MET A 707 21.35 4.94 22.11
C MET A 707 21.76 3.74 22.96
N GLU A 708 22.77 3.85 23.82
CA GLU A 708 23.18 2.74 24.68
C GLU A 708 22.09 2.35 25.68
N ALA A 709 21.45 3.32 26.34
CA ALA A 709 20.34 3.08 27.26
C ALA A 709 19.12 2.47 26.56
N ILE A 710 18.83 2.93 25.34
CA ILE A 710 17.76 2.37 24.50
C ILE A 710 18.09 0.92 24.11
N CYS A 711 19.31 0.65 23.64
CA CYS A 711 19.75 -0.69 23.27
C CYS A 711 19.64 -1.66 24.46
N ASN A 712 20.04 -1.25 25.66
CA ASN A 712 19.89 -2.05 26.87
C ASN A 712 18.42 -2.32 27.20
N SER A 713 17.56 -1.30 27.07
CA SER A 713 16.11 -1.47 27.26
C SER A 713 15.49 -2.44 26.26
N ILE A 714 15.94 -2.41 24.99
CA ILE A 714 15.53 -3.33 23.94
C ILE A 714 15.99 -4.77 24.28
N ARG A 715 17.25 -4.97 24.69
CA ARG A 715 17.79 -6.29 25.08
C ARG A 715 17.03 -6.88 26.27
N THR A 716 16.86 -6.10 27.35
CA THR A 716 16.11 -6.53 28.53
C THR A 716 14.66 -6.87 28.18
N TYR A 717 14.03 -6.12 27.27
CA TYR A 717 12.70 -6.45 26.80
C TYR A 717 12.68 -7.78 26.03
N ASP A 718 13.64 -8.00 25.15
CA ASP A 718 13.76 -9.21 24.33
C ASP A 718 14.00 -10.47 25.16
N GLU A 719 14.91 -10.38 26.13
CA GLU A 719 15.23 -11.45 27.09
C GLU A 719 14.01 -11.86 27.93
N ASN A 720 13.17 -10.90 28.32
CA ASN A 720 12.05 -11.15 29.23
C ASN A 720 10.77 -11.65 28.54
N ILE A 721 10.51 -11.24 27.30
CA ILE A 721 9.19 -11.45 26.65
C ILE A 721 9.28 -12.41 25.45
N GLY A 722 10.50 -12.73 25.00
CA GLY A 722 10.74 -13.59 23.85
C GLY A 722 10.43 -12.91 22.52
N ASN A 723 10.86 -13.57 21.44
CA ASN A 723 11.03 -13.13 20.04
C ASN A 723 9.80 -12.54 19.28
N ARG A 724 8.80 -11.93 19.94
CA ARG A 724 7.58 -11.48 19.27
C ARG A 724 7.11 -10.10 19.73
N ARG A 725 7.64 -9.04 19.08
CA ARG A 725 6.87 -7.91 18.47
C ARG A 725 7.74 -6.67 18.16
N ASP A 726 7.95 -6.35 16.88
CA ASP A 726 8.58 -5.11 16.39
C ASP A 726 7.95 -3.81 16.95
N HIS A 727 6.66 -3.86 17.31
CA HIS A 727 5.92 -2.70 17.81
C HIS A 727 6.42 -2.22 19.18
N HIS A 728 6.94 -3.10 20.03
CA HIS A 728 7.40 -2.70 21.36
C HIS A 728 8.76 -2.00 21.31
N TYR A 729 9.68 -2.45 20.46
CA TYR A 729 10.92 -1.71 20.19
C TYR A 729 10.63 -0.30 19.69
N CYS A 730 9.63 -0.16 18.80
CA CYS A 730 9.17 1.15 18.35
C CYS A 730 8.72 2.05 19.51
N THR A 731 8.02 1.50 20.49
CA THR A 731 7.55 2.25 21.67
C THR A 731 8.72 2.65 22.55
N ILE A 732 9.61 1.70 22.89
CA ILE A 732 10.81 1.93 23.70
C ILE A 732 11.64 3.08 23.12
N VAL A 733 11.96 3.01 21.83
CA VAL A 733 12.73 4.06 21.14
C VAL A 733 11.95 5.38 21.15
N ASN A 734 10.66 5.37 20.77
CA ASN A 734 9.87 6.59 20.61
C ASN A 734 9.71 7.41 21.90
N THR A 735 9.58 6.72 23.04
CA THR A 735 9.25 7.32 24.34
C THR A 735 10.48 7.58 25.20
N HIS A 736 11.65 7.04 24.84
CA HIS A 736 12.87 7.28 25.59
C HIS A 736 13.15 8.79 25.67
N ILE A 737 13.43 9.27 26.87
CA ILE A 737 13.69 10.69 27.13
C ILE A 737 15.18 10.93 26.88
N VAL A 738 15.47 11.93 26.07
CA VAL A 738 16.83 12.34 25.73
C VAL A 738 17.16 13.65 26.44
N ASP A 739 17.44 14.73 25.72
CA ASP A 739 17.73 16.04 26.29
C ASP A 739 16.47 16.87 26.61
N GLY A 740 16.53 17.64 27.69
CA GLY A 740 15.50 18.61 28.09
C GLY A 740 14.11 18.01 28.33
N GLY A 741 14.02 16.73 28.69
CA GLY A 741 12.73 16.05 28.89
C GLY A 741 11.99 15.71 27.59
N LEU A 742 12.62 15.87 26.43
CA LEU A 742 12.03 15.49 25.14
C LEU A 742 12.17 13.99 24.91
N SER A 743 11.11 13.38 24.38
CA SER A 743 11.21 12.03 23.85
C SER A 743 12.02 12.03 22.54
N VAL A 744 12.68 10.92 22.19
CA VAL A 744 13.40 10.74 20.91
C VAL A 744 12.54 11.20 19.73
N SER A 745 11.26 10.81 19.69
CA SER A 745 10.35 11.20 18.62
C SER A 745 10.11 12.72 18.54
N LYS A 746 9.99 13.41 19.69
CA LYS A 746 9.86 14.87 19.73
C LYS A 746 11.18 15.56 19.38
N TYR A 747 12.30 15.03 19.87
CA TYR A 747 13.64 15.54 19.59
C TYR A 747 13.96 15.46 18.08
N LEU A 748 13.74 14.31 17.45
CA LEU A 748 13.93 14.14 16.00
C LEU A 748 13.01 15.06 15.19
N ARG A 749 11.75 15.25 15.61
CA ARG A 749 10.83 16.20 14.95
C ARG A 749 11.29 17.65 15.09
N LYS A 750 11.95 18.01 16.20
CA LYS A 750 12.58 19.33 16.40
C LYS A 750 13.75 19.48 15.44
N LEU A 751 14.67 18.52 15.39
CA LEU A 751 15.82 18.52 14.49
C LEU A 751 15.40 18.62 13.01
N VAL A 752 14.37 17.88 12.60
CA VAL A 752 13.80 17.97 11.25
C VAL A 752 13.15 19.34 11.01
N LYS A 753 12.42 19.89 11.99
CA LYS A 753 11.80 21.22 11.87
C LYS A 753 12.85 22.28 11.55
N ASP A 754 13.94 22.31 12.32
CA ASP A 754 14.99 23.33 12.18
C ASP A 754 15.62 23.29 10.77
N GLN A 755 15.75 22.09 10.18
CA GLN A 755 16.25 21.91 8.81
C GLN A 755 15.20 22.19 7.73
N ILE A 756 13.92 21.97 8.00
CA ILE A 756 12.84 22.36 7.10
C ILE A 756 12.69 23.88 7.03
N ASP A 757 12.92 24.59 8.14
CA ASP A 757 12.88 26.06 8.15
C ASP A 757 14.00 26.64 7.27
N GLU A 758 15.20 26.04 7.28
CA GLU A 758 16.30 26.35 6.34
C GLU A 758 15.95 25.97 4.88
N LEU A 759 15.36 24.79 4.66
CA LEU A 759 14.90 24.35 3.34
C LEU A 759 13.82 25.29 2.79
N LYS A 760 12.94 25.81 3.63
CA LYS A 760 11.90 26.76 3.23
C LYS A 760 12.50 28.04 2.65
N GLU A 761 13.58 28.57 3.22
CA GLU A 761 14.26 29.73 2.67
C GLU A 761 14.83 29.46 1.27
N THR A 762 15.35 28.24 1.05
CA THR A 762 15.91 27.84 -0.26
C THR A 762 14.85 27.40 -1.31
N LEU A 763 13.66 26.97 -0.87
CA LEU A 763 12.57 26.52 -1.74
C LEU A 763 11.50 27.59 -2.02
N SER A 764 11.28 28.55 -1.11
CA SER A 764 10.14 29.50 -1.15
C SER A 764 10.03 30.37 -2.40
N LYS A 765 11.05 30.37 -3.27
CA LYS A 765 11.06 31.08 -4.56
C LYS A 765 11.04 30.15 -5.78
N SER A 766 11.09 28.83 -5.61
CA SER A 766 11.40 27.91 -6.70
C SER A 766 10.47 26.71 -6.88
N ILE A 767 9.51 26.44 -5.98
CA ILE A 767 8.64 25.27 -6.15
C ILE A 767 7.71 25.49 -7.35
N MET A 768 7.89 24.68 -8.39
CA MET A 768 7.03 24.64 -9.55
C MET A 768 6.12 23.42 -9.44
N THR A 769 4.86 23.61 -9.82
CA THR A 769 3.83 22.58 -9.82
C THR A 769 3.15 22.51 -11.19
N VAL A 770 2.49 21.41 -11.49
CA VAL A 770 1.66 21.30 -12.70
C VAL A 770 0.19 21.37 -12.30
N SER A 771 -0.53 22.36 -12.84
CA SER A 771 -1.97 22.53 -12.66
C SER A 771 -2.61 22.89 -13.99
N ASN A 772 -3.72 22.25 -14.33
CA ASN A 772 -4.44 22.47 -15.60
C ASN A 772 -3.52 22.36 -16.85
N GLY A 773 -2.63 21.37 -16.87
CA GLY A 773 -1.69 21.14 -17.99
C GLY A 773 -0.59 22.21 -18.15
N LYS A 774 -0.49 23.15 -17.22
CA LYS A 774 0.52 24.21 -17.22
C LYS A 774 1.35 24.18 -15.95
N VAL A 775 2.61 24.53 -16.09
CA VAL A 775 3.51 24.78 -14.98
C VAL A 775 3.10 26.07 -14.30
N ALA A 776 2.90 26.01 -12.99
CA ALA A 776 2.62 27.15 -12.15
C ALA A 776 3.60 27.18 -10.98
N THR A 777 4.07 28.36 -10.59
CA THR A 777 4.72 28.52 -9.29
C THR A 777 3.71 28.19 -8.19
N ALA A 778 4.09 27.34 -7.24
CA ALA A 778 3.22 26.98 -6.13
C ALA A 778 2.77 28.26 -5.41
N ASN A 779 1.45 28.42 -5.23
CA ASN A 779 0.95 29.53 -4.41
C ASN A 779 1.33 29.28 -2.93
N LYS A 780 1.24 30.31 -2.08
CA LYS A 780 1.62 30.21 -0.65
C LYS A 780 0.91 29.08 0.11
N LYS A 781 -0.32 28.73 -0.29
CA LYS A 781 -1.11 27.65 0.32
C LYS A 781 -0.54 26.29 -0.05
N ASP A 782 -0.26 26.06 -1.34
CA ASP A 782 0.31 24.83 -1.86
C ASP A 782 1.76 24.64 -1.40
N GLU A 783 2.55 25.71 -1.40
CA GLU A 783 3.92 25.72 -0.85
C GLU A 783 3.92 25.27 0.63
N LYS A 784 3.06 25.88 1.46
CA LYS A 784 2.91 25.49 2.87
C LYS A 784 2.47 24.03 3.01
N LYS A 785 1.55 23.56 2.16
CA LYS A 785 1.09 22.17 2.13
C LYS A 785 2.24 21.21 1.81
N ILE A 786 3.00 21.50 0.76
CA ILE A 786 4.17 20.71 0.33
C ILE A 786 5.22 20.65 1.44
N LEU A 787 5.58 21.79 2.04
CA LEU A 787 6.56 21.83 3.13
C LEU A 787 6.11 21.05 4.37
N ASN A 788 4.82 21.10 4.72
CA ASN A 788 4.27 20.31 5.81
C ASN A 788 4.34 18.80 5.53
N LEU A 789 4.07 18.38 4.29
CA LEU A 789 4.17 16.99 3.86
C LEU A 789 5.64 16.51 3.89
N LEU A 790 6.57 17.30 3.34
CA LEU A 790 8.00 17.03 3.41
C LEU A 790 8.48 16.89 4.86
N ARG A 791 8.06 17.80 5.74
CA ARG A 791 8.38 17.75 7.17
C ARG A 791 7.87 16.49 7.85
N SER A 792 6.63 16.08 7.54
CA SER A 792 6.03 14.86 8.08
C SER A 792 6.81 13.62 7.62
N ASP A 793 7.08 13.50 6.33
CA ASP A 793 7.77 12.35 5.75
C ASP A 793 9.22 12.26 6.24
N MET A 794 9.96 13.37 6.24
CA MET A 794 11.32 13.40 6.79
C MET A 794 11.31 13.04 8.27
N GLY A 795 10.34 13.54 9.06
CA GLY A 795 10.19 13.19 10.47
C GLY A 795 9.96 11.68 10.69
N ALA A 796 9.10 11.08 9.89
CA ALA A 796 8.82 9.64 9.94
C ALA A 796 10.06 8.80 9.53
N GLN A 797 10.75 9.20 8.46
CA GLN A 797 11.94 8.49 7.98
C GLN A 797 13.14 8.64 8.91
N SER A 798 13.35 9.82 9.51
CA SER A 798 14.35 10.05 10.55
C SER A 798 14.13 9.16 11.78
N LEU A 799 12.87 9.04 12.22
CA LEU A 799 12.52 8.16 13.33
C LEU A 799 12.74 6.69 12.98
N LYS A 800 12.40 6.28 11.76
CA LYS A 800 12.65 4.93 11.27
C LYS A 800 14.15 4.62 11.20
N LEU A 801 14.95 5.55 10.69
CA LEU A 801 16.41 5.42 10.63
C LEU A 801 16.99 5.21 12.04
N TYR A 802 16.67 6.08 12.98
CA TYR A 802 17.22 5.99 14.34
C TYR A 802 16.78 4.70 15.05
N LYS A 803 15.53 4.26 14.87
CA LYS A 803 15.06 2.95 15.36
C LYS A 803 15.90 1.80 14.84
N ASN A 804 16.17 1.79 13.54
CA ASN A 804 16.97 0.73 12.93
C ASN A 804 18.38 0.71 13.53
N LEU A 805 19.02 1.87 13.70
CA LEU A 805 20.33 1.98 14.36
C LEU A 805 20.31 1.41 15.79
N CYS A 806 19.27 1.72 16.58
CA CYS A 806 19.14 1.18 17.94
C CYS A 806 18.94 -0.34 17.96
N VAL A 807 18.10 -0.88 17.06
CA VAL A 807 17.84 -2.32 16.97
C VAL A 807 19.09 -3.06 16.52
N GLU A 808 19.77 -2.57 15.50
CA GLU A 808 21.02 -3.14 15.00
C GLU A 808 22.10 -3.16 16.08
N LYS A 809 22.35 -2.03 16.75
CA LYS A 809 23.34 -1.93 17.83
C LYS A 809 22.97 -2.74 19.07
N SER A 810 21.69 -3.07 19.25
CA SER A 810 21.25 -3.97 20.33
C SER A 810 21.72 -5.42 20.13
N GLY A 811 22.14 -5.81 18.92
CA GLY A 811 22.56 -7.18 18.60
C GLY A 811 21.41 -8.15 18.32
N ILE A 812 20.16 -7.66 18.35
CA ILE A 812 18.98 -8.45 17.99
C ILE A 812 18.96 -8.58 16.47
N LYS A 813 19.19 -9.80 15.98
CA LYS A 813 19.05 -10.14 14.56
C LYS A 813 17.59 -10.02 14.17
N ASN A 814 17.21 -8.86 13.62
CA ASN A 814 15.87 -8.72 13.07
C ASN A 814 15.77 -9.58 11.81
N LYS A 815 15.03 -10.68 11.86
CA LYS A 815 14.87 -11.62 10.72
C LYS A 815 14.23 -10.96 9.49
N SER A 816 13.66 -9.76 9.62
CA SER A 816 12.96 -9.02 8.58
C SER A 816 13.76 -7.86 7.96
N LEU A 817 14.96 -7.53 8.48
CA LEU A 817 15.79 -6.44 7.92
C LEU A 817 17.11 -6.97 7.35
N PRO A 818 17.54 -6.49 6.17
CA PRO A 818 18.90 -6.73 5.69
C PRO A 818 19.90 -6.14 6.68
N GLN A 819 20.97 -6.89 6.99
CA GLN A 819 22.04 -6.45 7.88
C GLN A 819 22.76 -5.24 7.27
N LEU A 820 22.89 -4.16 8.04
CA LEU A 820 23.83 -3.08 7.74
C LEU A 820 25.25 -3.53 8.18
N PRO A 821 26.33 -3.21 7.44
CA PRO A 821 27.73 -3.49 7.80
C PRO A 821 28.27 -2.48 8.82
#